data_AF-A0A1V5TGH3-F1
#
_entry.id   AF-A0A1V5TGH3-F1
#
_cell.length_a   1.000
_cell.length_b   1.000
_cell.length_c   1.000
_cell.angle_alpha   90.00
_cell.angle_beta   90.00
_cell.angle_gamma   90.00
#
_symmetry.space_group_name_H-M   'P 1'
#
loop_
_entity.id
_entity.type
_entity.pdbx_description
1 polymer ?
#
loop_
_entity_poly.entity_id
_entity_poly.type
_entity_poly.pdbx_seq_one_letter_code
_entity_poly.pdbx_strand_id
1 'polypeptide(L)'
;MEINNSDIVLDDLKNKKTGFNNGFILKRRRRSYFLRNSVVSLIIYTITFFIWYYIKRSTFLLEPEYQNLFIYYLVSLFISSIISNKVFLTKEHEYLQSLRKIYISLTLGLGALTFSLIHLNAGNLSRYVILGSMLTGALAESIYFYLISYNTGIKKIIDRNPVSWKYVIPDFILLTLSIYFLIIKGIGTQNINERHLIVLVLIYASWFFSALLTHKFNPLKQSANNWSSVGLQIKFYLLIISLITISLFTVNIRVAYLPYFFQSVFTYTTISFIVFLFLYGRKLPYSTDEVTNIFLKTFELGRPAIMPSRDIYKGKYRIIGNEPYESVIKQNLKNQYLKDFPKVFEFLDKGIELKSFNAKKSLVLRSSDIYNIEVLTQSSMELIINLHELNDQKRINDYFRMVSEKLILNGVYVSCMMPLKNQYKKFQKKYPFIIADVFYFLNFIWKRAFPKLPVLRKIYFSLSKGKNRVISIAETMGRLVYCGFEILSLTEIDNFVFITARKAKEPSTDRNPSYSIIFKMRRIGKDGKQIFVYKIRTMHPYSEYIQEFVYNNNRLSDKGKIKNDFRISSWGKFLRKSWIDELPMFINLIKRDIKLVGVRPVSSHYLSLYSTEFQERRIKYKPGLIPPFYADLPDTIEAIEASEKKYFDSFDKAPIRTDITYFFRSMTNIIFKKKRSS
;
A
#
# COMPACT_ATOMS: atom_id res chain seq x y z
N MET A 1 -2.28 -17.84 -39.77
CA MET A 1 -2.71 -16.43 -39.70
C MET A 1 -2.02 -15.79 -38.50
N GLU A 2 -0.87 -15.18 -38.76
CA GLU A 2 -0.12 -14.43 -37.76
C GLU A 2 -0.82 -13.10 -37.51
N ILE A 3 -1.35 -12.90 -36.31
CA ILE A 3 -1.87 -11.61 -35.88
C ILE A 3 -0.65 -10.77 -35.46
N ASN A 4 -0.35 -9.76 -36.27
CA ASN A 4 0.79 -8.89 -36.10
C ASN A 4 0.65 -8.07 -34.79
N ASN A 5 1.59 -8.22 -33.87
CA ASN A 5 1.58 -7.57 -32.55
C ASN A 5 1.67 -6.02 -32.63
N SER A 6 1.92 -5.45 -33.82
CA SER A 6 1.89 -4.00 -34.09
C SER A 6 0.50 -3.40 -33.94
N ASP A 7 -0.54 -4.15 -34.32
CA ASP A 7 -1.90 -3.60 -34.44
C ASP A 7 -2.60 -3.53 -33.07
N ILE A 8 -2.26 -4.47 -32.18
CA ILE A 8 -2.68 -4.48 -30.78
C ILE A 8 -2.09 -3.28 -30.01
N VAL A 9 -0.86 -2.86 -30.35
CA VAL A 9 -0.18 -1.74 -29.69
C VAL A 9 -0.71 -0.39 -30.19
N LEU A 10 -1.05 -0.29 -31.47
CA LEU A 10 -1.66 0.92 -32.06
C LEU A 10 -3.09 1.16 -31.56
N ASP A 11 -3.87 0.10 -31.36
CA ASP A 11 -5.21 0.20 -30.76
C ASP A 11 -5.18 0.54 -29.26
N ASP A 12 -4.19 0.05 -28.51
CA ASP A 12 -4.00 0.39 -27.10
C ASP A 12 -3.49 1.85 -26.91
N LEU A 13 -2.80 2.41 -27.91
CA LEU A 13 -2.38 3.82 -27.94
C LEU A 13 -3.53 4.76 -28.36
N LYS A 14 -4.36 4.36 -29.34
CA LYS A 14 -5.59 5.09 -29.69
C LYS A 14 -6.58 5.13 -28.52
N ASN A 15 -6.78 4.00 -27.83
CA ASN A 15 -7.65 3.91 -26.65
C ASN A 15 -7.14 4.70 -25.44
N LYS A 16 -5.82 4.89 -25.28
CA LYS A 16 -5.26 5.75 -24.22
C LYS A 16 -5.41 7.24 -24.48
N LYS A 17 -5.29 7.70 -25.74
CA LYS A 17 -5.54 9.10 -26.12
C LYS A 17 -7.01 9.50 -25.96
N THR A 18 -7.95 8.63 -26.37
CA THR A 18 -9.40 8.85 -26.17
C THR A 18 -9.79 8.77 -24.68
N GLY A 19 -9.18 7.87 -23.90
CA GLY A 19 -9.37 7.76 -22.46
C GLY A 19 -8.92 8.99 -21.64
N PHE A 20 -7.89 9.71 -22.09
CA PHE A 20 -7.41 10.92 -21.40
C PHE A 20 -8.35 12.12 -21.57
N ASN A 21 -8.87 12.33 -22.79
CA ASN A 21 -9.89 13.36 -23.08
C ASN A 21 -11.23 13.03 -22.40
N ASN A 22 -11.66 11.77 -22.43
CA ASN A 22 -12.86 11.33 -21.70
C ASN A 22 -12.70 11.51 -20.18
N GLY A 23 -11.51 11.26 -19.63
CA GLY A 23 -11.23 11.46 -18.20
C GLY A 23 -11.30 12.91 -17.72
N PHE A 24 -10.94 13.88 -18.55
CA PHE A 24 -11.08 15.31 -18.25
C PHE A 24 -12.54 15.78 -18.33
N ILE A 25 -13.28 15.33 -19.35
CA ILE A 25 -14.71 15.61 -19.52
C ILE A 25 -15.53 14.99 -18.38
N LEU A 26 -15.26 13.73 -18.01
CA LEU A 26 -15.87 13.04 -16.87
C LEU A 26 -15.61 13.75 -15.54
N LYS A 27 -14.41 14.28 -15.32
CA LYS A 27 -14.07 15.04 -14.10
C LYS A 27 -14.80 16.38 -14.01
N ARG A 28 -14.87 17.14 -15.12
CA ARG A 28 -15.59 18.43 -15.15
C ARG A 28 -17.09 18.21 -14.91
N ARG A 29 -17.66 17.17 -15.52
CA ARG A 29 -19.05 16.72 -15.26
C ARG A 29 -19.24 16.37 -13.78
N ARG A 30 -18.37 15.55 -13.18
CA ARG A 30 -18.48 15.12 -11.77
C ARG A 30 -18.47 16.28 -10.77
N ARG A 31 -17.71 17.35 -11.05
CA ARG A 31 -17.68 18.57 -10.21
C ARG A 31 -19.00 19.35 -10.29
N SER A 32 -19.56 19.48 -11.49
CA SER A 32 -20.86 20.15 -11.68
C SER A 32 -21.99 19.39 -10.95
N TYR A 33 -22.02 18.06 -11.05
CA TYR A 33 -22.99 17.23 -10.32
C TYR A 33 -22.85 17.34 -8.80
N PHE A 34 -21.62 17.33 -8.28
CA PHE A 34 -21.37 17.52 -6.85
C PHE A 34 -21.96 18.82 -6.31
N LEU A 35 -21.69 19.94 -6.99
CA LEU A 35 -22.17 21.25 -6.53
C LEU A 35 -23.70 21.32 -6.59
N ARG A 36 -24.28 20.94 -7.74
CA ARG A 36 -25.73 20.99 -7.97
C ARG A 36 -26.48 20.13 -6.96
N ASN A 37 -26.10 18.86 -6.81
CA ASN A 37 -26.81 17.94 -5.94
C ASN A 37 -26.67 18.35 -4.46
N SER A 38 -25.50 18.89 -4.05
CA SER A 38 -25.32 19.39 -2.68
C SER A 38 -26.21 20.59 -2.37
N VAL A 39 -26.33 21.54 -3.31
CA VAL A 39 -27.22 22.71 -3.17
C VAL A 39 -28.68 22.28 -3.13
N VAL A 40 -29.10 21.37 -4.01
CA VAL A 40 -30.48 20.85 -4.01
C VAL A 40 -30.81 20.16 -2.70
N SER A 41 -29.95 19.26 -2.20
CA SER A 41 -30.16 18.65 -0.89
C SER A 41 -30.27 19.72 0.20
N LEU A 42 -29.35 20.69 0.24
CA LEU A 42 -29.35 21.75 1.25
C LEU A 42 -30.69 22.52 1.28
N ILE A 43 -31.20 22.90 0.10
CA ILE A 43 -32.49 23.60 -0.02
C ILE A 43 -33.64 22.73 0.49
N ILE A 44 -33.74 21.49 0.00
CA ILE A 44 -34.83 20.57 0.38
C ILE A 44 -34.87 20.33 1.90
N TYR A 45 -33.73 20.02 2.50
CA TYR A 45 -33.66 19.72 3.93
C TYR A 45 -33.83 20.98 4.80
N THR A 46 -33.44 22.16 4.31
CA THR A 46 -33.73 23.43 5.01
C THR A 46 -35.23 23.72 5.02
N ILE A 47 -35.89 23.64 3.87
CA ILE A 47 -37.34 23.89 3.74
C ILE A 47 -38.13 22.92 4.62
N THR A 48 -37.83 21.62 4.53
CA THR A 48 -38.53 20.61 5.32
C THR A 48 -38.29 20.75 6.82
N PHE A 49 -37.09 21.17 7.25
CA PHE A 49 -36.84 21.48 8.66
C PHE A 49 -37.74 22.61 9.18
N PHE A 50 -37.81 23.73 8.45
CA PHE A 50 -38.64 24.87 8.85
C PHE A 50 -40.14 24.55 8.80
N ILE A 51 -40.61 23.75 7.84
CA ILE A 51 -42.00 23.28 7.78
C ILE A 51 -42.34 22.50 9.05
N TRP A 52 -41.53 21.51 9.40
CA TRP A 52 -41.78 20.70 10.59
C TRP A 52 -41.63 21.47 11.90
N TYR A 53 -40.69 22.41 11.94
CA TYR A 53 -40.56 23.33 13.08
C TYR A 53 -41.81 24.19 13.24
N TYR A 54 -42.31 24.79 12.14
CA TYR A 54 -43.52 25.59 12.13
C TYR A 54 -44.75 24.77 12.54
N ILE A 55 -44.91 23.55 12.04
CA ILE A 55 -46.01 22.65 12.46
C ILE A 55 -46.00 22.41 13.98
N LYS A 56 -44.82 22.36 14.60
CA LYS A 56 -44.70 22.09 16.05
C LYS A 56 -44.75 23.33 16.93
N ARG A 57 -44.22 24.46 16.47
CA ARG A 57 -44.00 25.68 17.26
C ARG A 57 -44.81 26.89 16.79
N SER A 58 -45.51 26.78 15.66
CA SER A 58 -46.32 27.84 15.05
C SER A 58 -45.56 29.16 14.79
N THR A 59 -44.23 29.10 14.71
CA THR A 59 -43.34 30.24 14.49
C THR A 59 -42.17 29.83 13.59
N PHE A 60 -41.57 30.80 12.89
CA PHE A 60 -40.36 30.61 12.09
C PHE A 60 -39.08 31.03 12.83
N LEU A 61 -39.22 31.72 13.97
CA LEU A 61 -38.09 32.12 14.81
C LEU A 61 -37.58 30.90 15.59
N LEU A 62 -36.36 30.48 15.28
CA LEU A 62 -35.72 29.34 15.94
C LEU A 62 -35.28 29.74 17.36
N GLU A 63 -35.81 29.03 18.35
CA GLU A 63 -35.28 29.05 19.72
C GLU A 63 -33.78 28.67 19.73
N PRO A 64 -32.97 29.16 20.69
CA PRO A 64 -31.52 28.90 20.73
C PRO A 64 -31.15 27.41 20.66
N GLU A 65 -31.95 26.53 21.28
CA GLU A 65 -31.75 25.08 21.22
C GLU A 65 -31.90 24.52 19.78
N TYR A 66 -32.86 25.05 19.03
CA TYR A 66 -33.13 24.65 17.64
C TYR A 66 -32.14 25.27 16.64
N GLN A 67 -31.53 26.42 16.96
CA GLN A 67 -30.44 26.99 16.15
C GLN A 67 -29.22 26.08 16.14
N ASN A 68 -28.80 25.61 17.33
CA ASN A 68 -27.71 24.65 17.45
C ASN A 68 -28.04 23.32 16.76
N LEU A 69 -29.27 22.81 16.97
CA LEU A 69 -29.74 21.61 16.28
C LEU A 69 -29.67 21.74 14.76
N PHE A 70 -30.09 22.88 14.21
CA PHE A 70 -30.12 23.11 12.77
C PHE A 70 -28.71 23.05 12.16
N ILE A 71 -27.69 23.57 12.85
CA ILE A 71 -26.29 23.44 12.41
C ILE A 71 -25.87 21.97 12.38
N TYR A 72 -26.12 21.22 13.46
CA TYR A 72 -25.79 19.78 13.50
C TYR A 72 -26.54 18.99 12.42
N TYR A 73 -27.79 19.35 12.16
CA TYR A 73 -28.64 18.78 11.12
C TYR A 73 -28.05 18.97 9.71
N LEU A 74 -27.61 20.18 9.38
CA LEU A 74 -27.00 20.45 8.07
C LEU A 74 -25.63 19.78 7.92
N VAL A 75 -24.81 19.79 8.97
CA VAL A 75 -23.49 19.14 8.97
C VAL A 75 -23.62 17.62 8.82
N SER A 76 -24.54 16.99 9.56
CA SER A 76 -24.76 15.54 9.47
C SER A 76 -25.24 15.12 8.08
N LEU A 77 -26.11 15.92 7.46
CA LEU A 77 -26.58 15.73 6.09
C LEU A 77 -25.46 15.88 5.06
N PHE A 78 -24.62 16.91 5.20
CA PHE A 78 -23.51 17.13 4.28
C PHE A 78 -22.51 15.96 4.35
N ILE A 79 -22.08 15.56 5.55
CA ILE A 79 -21.13 14.47 5.74
C ILE A 79 -21.73 13.14 5.23
N SER A 80 -22.98 12.83 5.58
CA SER A 80 -23.64 11.59 5.14
C SER A 80 -23.83 11.54 3.61
N SER A 81 -24.07 12.68 2.96
CA SER A 81 -24.19 12.78 1.50
C SER A 81 -22.88 12.47 0.76
N ILE A 82 -21.74 12.84 1.35
CA ILE A 82 -20.41 12.52 0.82
C ILE A 82 -20.12 11.03 1.02
N ILE A 83 -20.32 10.50 2.23
CA ILE A 83 -20.04 9.09 2.55
C ILE A 83 -20.89 8.17 1.68
N SER A 84 -22.19 8.46 1.52
CA SER A 84 -23.10 7.68 0.66
C SER A 84 -22.80 7.79 -0.84
N ASN A 85 -21.94 8.74 -1.25
CA ASN A 85 -21.74 9.16 -2.64
C ASN A 85 -23.02 9.69 -3.33
N LYS A 86 -24.01 10.15 -2.55
CA LYS A 86 -25.26 10.73 -3.07
C LYS A 86 -25.01 11.97 -3.92
N VAL A 87 -24.10 12.83 -3.48
CA VAL A 87 -23.71 14.07 -4.20
C VAL A 87 -23.12 13.80 -5.59
N PHE A 88 -22.61 12.60 -5.88
CA PHE A 88 -22.05 12.23 -7.17
C PHE A 88 -23.03 11.54 -8.11
N LEU A 89 -24.33 11.52 -7.79
CA LEU A 89 -25.35 10.96 -8.67
C LEU A 89 -25.44 11.74 -9.99
N THR A 90 -25.45 10.98 -11.09
CA THR A 90 -25.57 11.48 -12.46
C THR A 90 -26.90 11.00 -13.06
N LYS A 91 -27.34 11.62 -14.16
CA LYS A 91 -28.56 11.20 -14.88
C LYS A 91 -28.50 9.76 -15.39
N GLU A 92 -27.30 9.21 -15.58
CA GLU A 92 -27.05 7.85 -16.07
C GLU A 92 -27.25 6.75 -15.00
N HIS A 93 -27.44 7.11 -13.73
CA HIS A 93 -27.68 6.12 -12.68
C HIS A 93 -29.12 5.63 -12.72
N GLU A 94 -29.30 4.31 -12.59
CA GLU A 94 -30.61 3.71 -12.37
C GLU A 94 -31.28 4.30 -11.12
N TYR A 95 -32.60 4.54 -11.21
CA TYR A 95 -33.39 5.09 -10.11
C TYR A 95 -33.22 4.30 -8.80
N LEU A 96 -33.26 2.97 -8.86
CA LEU A 96 -33.10 2.10 -7.68
C LEU A 96 -31.73 2.27 -6.99
N GLN A 97 -30.67 2.48 -7.77
CA GLN A 97 -29.34 2.75 -7.23
C GLN A 97 -29.23 4.14 -6.60
N SER A 98 -29.92 5.11 -7.18
CA SER A 98 -30.04 6.47 -6.65
C SER A 98 -30.79 6.46 -5.32
N LEU A 99 -31.94 5.80 -5.25
CA LEU A 99 -32.70 5.57 -4.02
C LEU A 99 -31.85 4.93 -2.93
N ARG A 100 -31.09 3.87 -3.25
CA ARG A 100 -30.20 3.22 -2.27
C ARG A 100 -29.20 4.20 -1.67
N LYS A 101 -28.58 5.08 -2.48
CA LYS A 101 -27.63 6.09 -1.98
C LYS A 101 -28.32 7.16 -1.13
N ILE A 102 -29.53 7.58 -1.50
CA ILE A 102 -30.34 8.52 -0.71
C ILE A 102 -30.68 7.91 0.64
N TYR A 103 -31.16 6.67 0.67
CA TYR A 103 -31.50 5.97 1.91
C TYR A 103 -30.28 5.77 2.84
N ILE A 104 -29.12 5.40 2.28
CA ILE A 104 -27.86 5.33 3.04
C ILE A 104 -27.50 6.72 3.61
N SER A 105 -27.65 7.78 2.83
CA SER A 105 -27.40 9.16 3.30
C SER A 105 -28.34 9.54 4.44
N LEU A 106 -29.63 9.29 4.28
CA LEU A 106 -30.66 9.56 5.29
C LEU A 106 -30.33 8.84 6.60
N THR A 107 -30.07 7.53 6.51
CA THR A 107 -29.78 6.69 7.69
C THR A 107 -28.53 7.17 8.41
N LEU A 108 -27.44 7.46 7.69
CA LEU A 108 -26.21 7.95 8.30
C LEU A 108 -26.37 9.35 8.91
N GLY A 109 -27.12 10.24 8.25
CA GLY A 109 -27.38 11.59 8.75
C GLY A 109 -28.24 11.59 10.00
N LEU A 110 -29.35 10.84 9.99
CA LEU A 110 -30.22 10.62 11.14
C LEU A 110 -29.47 9.95 12.30
N GLY A 111 -28.66 8.93 12.02
CA GLY A 111 -27.86 8.24 13.02
C GLY A 111 -26.86 9.17 13.70
N ALA A 112 -26.10 9.96 12.94
CA ALA A 112 -25.15 10.92 13.50
C ALA A 112 -25.83 12.00 14.35
N LEU A 113 -26.99 12.50 13.90
CA LEU A 113 -27.76 13.50 14.62
C LEU A 113 -28.37 12.93 15.91
N THR A 114 -29.01 11.78 15.84
CA THR A 114 -29.60 11.12 17.03
C THR A 114 -28.53 10.69 18.03
N PHE A 115 -27.37 10.20 17.58
CA PHE A 115 -26.22 9.91 18.44
C PHE A 115 -25.73 11.14 19.21
N SER A 116 -25.63 12.28 18.52
CA SER A 116 -25.21 13.55 19.12
C SER A 116 -26.23 14.03 20.16
N LEU A 117 -27.53 13.93 19.84
CA LEU A 117 -28.61 14.32 20.74
C LEU A 117 -28.69 13.47 22.01
N ILE A 118 -28.43 12.16 21.90
CA ILE A 118 -28.38 11.26 23.05
C ILE A 118 -27.25 11.67 24.00
N HIS A 119 -26.06 12.04 23.47
CA HIS A 119 -24.91 12.42 24.30
C HIS A 119 -25.01 13.82 24.89
N LEU A 120 -25.63 14.77 24.18
CA LEU A 120 -25.81 16.15 24.63
C LEU A 120 -26.99 16.31 25.61
N ASN A 121 -27.67 15.20 25.96
CA ASN A 121 -28.81 15.15 26.88
C ASN A 121 -29.94 16.15 26.52
N ALA A 122 -30.11 16.44 25.23
CA ALA A 122 -31.08 17.40 24.70
C ALA A 122 -32.49 16.77 24.61
N GLY A 123 -33.00 16.28 25.74
CA GLY A 123 -34.26 15.56 25.84
C GLY A 123 -35.51 16.40 25.55
N ASN A 124 -35.39 17.73 25.57
CA ASN A 124 -36.48 18.69 25.37
C ASN A 124 -36.83 18.92 23.89
N LEU A 125 -35.96 18.49 22.97
CA LEU A 125 -36.16 18.69 21.54
C LEU A 125 -37.23 17.72 20.98
N SER A 126 -38.14 18.27 20.19
CA SER A 126 -39.21 17.48 19.56
C SER A 126 -38.63 16.51 18.53
N ARG A 127 -38.76 15.20 18.83
CA ARG A 127 -38.38 14.11 17.92
C ARG A 127 -39.14 14.15 16.60
N TYR A 128 -40.38 14.63 16.64
CA TYR A 128 -41.22 14.80 15.45
C TYR A 128 -40.59 15.77 14.44
N VAL A 129 -40.00 16.86 14.91
CA VAL A 129 -39.35 17.84 14.02
C VAL A 129 -38.14 17.22 13.34
N ILE A 130 -37.34 16.47 14.08
CA ILE A 130 -36.13 15.80 13.58
C ILE A 130 -36.47 14.68 12.59
N LEU A 131 -37.28 13.71 13.02
CA LEU A 131 -37.63 12.55 12.19
C LEU A 131 -38.47 12.97 10.99
N GLY A 132 -39.47 13.82 11.21
CA GLY A 132 -40.37 14.31 10.18
C GLY A 132 -39.63 15.08 9.08
N SER A 133 -38.76 16.03 9.45
CA SER A 133 -37.99 16.81 8.47
C SER A 133 -37.04 15.95 7.64
N MET A 134 -36.33 14.99 8.24
CA MET A 134 -35.39 14.15 7.48
C MET A 134 -36.11 13.15 6.58
N LEU A 135 -37.22 12.56 7.04
CA LEU A 135 -38.01 11.62 6.22
C LEU A 135 -38.67 12.33 5.03
N THR A 136 -39.32 13.47 5.28
CA THR A 136 -39.95 14.27 4.21
C THR A 136 -38.92 14.85 3.25
N GLY A 137 -37.76 15.28 3.73
CA GLY A 137 -36.64 15.72 2.89
C GLY A 137 -36.11 14.61 1.98
N ALA A 138 -35.95 13.38 2.50
CA ALA A 138 -35.52 12.24 1.69
C ALA A 138 -36.56 11.81 0.66
N LEU A 139 -37.86 11.93 0.97
CA LEU A 139 -38.94 11.69 0.01
C LEU A 139 -38.90 12.72 -1.13
N ALA A 140 -38.81 14.01 -0.80
CA ALA A 140 -38.70 15.08 -1.80
C ALA A 140 -37.46 14.91 -2.68
N GLU A 141 -36.32 14.53 -2.10
CA GLU A 141 -35.09 14.26 -2.83
C GLU A 141 -35.22 13.01 -3.74
N SER A 142 -35.92 11.97 -3.28
CA SER A 142 -36.20 10.77 -4.08
C SER A 142 -37.07 11.08 -5.30
N ILE A 143 -38.08 11.95 -5.14
CA ILE A 143 -38.92 12.44 -6.24
C ILE A 143 -38.09 13.27 -7.23
N TYR A 144 -37.24 14.17 -6.74
CA TYR A 144 -36.34 14.95 -7.59
C TYR A 144 -35.45 14.08 -8.48
N PHE A 145 -34.85 13.01 -7.92
CA PHE A 145 -34.03 12.09 -8.71
C PHE A 145 -34.84 11.19 -9.65
N TYR A 146 -36.08 10.83 -9.29
CA TYR A 146 -36.99 10.12 -10.19
C TYR A 146 -37.24 10.93 -11.47
N LEU A 147 -37.62 12.19 -11.32
CA LEU A 147 -37.91 13.10 -12.44
C LEU A 147 -36.70 13.30 -13.36
N ILE A 148 -35.50 13.34 -12.80
CA ILE A 148 -34.26 13.50 -13.58
C ILE A 148 -33.86 12.22 -14.30
N SER A 149 -34.09 11.05 -13.70
CA SER A 149 -33.69 9.74 -14.25
C SER A 149 -34.62 9.24 -15.35
N TYR A 150 -35.91 9.61 -15.31
CA TYR A 150 -36.90 9.18 -16.29
C TYR A 150 -36.62 9.72 -17.70
N ASN A 151 -36.06 10.94 -17.79
CA ASN A 151 -35.80 11.62 -19.06
C ASN A 151 -34.64 11.08 -19.90
N THR A 152 -33.97 9.98 -19.51
CA THR A 152 -32.72 9.54 -20.16
C THR A 152 -32.70 8.11 -20.74
N GLY A 153 -33.79 7.35 -20.72
CA GLY A 153 -33.85 6.00 -21.32
C GLY A 153 -32.89 5.00 -20.66
N ILE A 154 -33.40 4.16 -19.75
CA ILE A 154 -32.57 3.34 -18.87
C ILE A 154 -31.87 2.20 -19.65
N LYS A 155 -30.55 2.29 -19.85
CA LYS A 155 -29.73 1.14 -20.27
C LYS A 155 -29.52 0.20 -19.07
N LYS A 156 -30.03 -1.02 -19.20
CA LYS A 156 -29.94 -2.12 -18.23
C LYS A 156 -28.56 -2.79 -18.35
N ILE A 157 -27.66 -2.54 -17.39
CA ILE A 157 -26.48 -3.41 -17.18
C ILE A 157 -26.38 -3.66 -15.68
N ILE A 158 -26.76 -4.87 -15.24
CA ILE A 158 -26.50 -5.31 -13.87
C ILE A 158 -25.96 -6.73 -13.90
N ASP A 159 -24.67 -6.87 -13.63
CA ASP A 159 -24.12 -8.10 -13.05
C ASP A 159 -24.59 -8.17 -11.59
N ARG A 160 -25.68 -8.89 -11.33
CA ARG A 160 -26.08 -9.23 -9.96
C ARG A 160 -25.23 -10.41 -9.49
N ASN A 161 -24.22 -10.13 -8.67
CA ASN A 161 -23.53 -11.20 -7.96
C ASN A 161 -24.42 -11.71 -6.82
N PRO A 162 -24.65 -13.03 -6.69
CA PRO A 162 -25.45 -13.58 -5.60
C PRO A 162 -24.76 -13.43 -4.24
N VAL A 163 -25.58 -13.31 -3.19
CA VAL A 163 -25.13 -13.36 -1.79
C VAL A 163 -24.53 -14.73 -1.51
N SER A 164 -23.38 -14.78 -0.81
CA SER A 164 -22.74 -16.05 -0.47
C SER A 164 -22.85 -16.35 1.02
N TRP A 165 -23.55 -17.44 1.35
CA TRP A 165 -23.71 -17.96 2.72
C TRP A 165 -22.38 -18.22 3.43
N LYS A 166 -21.30 -18.47 2.67
CA LYS A 166 -19.92 -18.61 3.18
C LYS A 166 -19.42 -17.39 3.95
N TYR A 167 -19.93 -16.19 3.65
CA TYR A 167 -19.58 -14.97 4.40
C TYR A 167 -20.64 -14.58 5.42
N VAL A 168 -21.91 -14.92 5.17
CA VAL A 168 -23.04 -14.58 6.06
C VAL A 168 -22.92 -15.32 7.40
N ILE A 169 -22.74 -16.64 7.36
CA ILE A 169 -22.79 -17.49 8.56
C ILE A 169 -21.66 -17.15 9.55
N PRO A 170 -20.38 -17.07 9.14
CA PRO A 170 -19.31 -16.74 10.09
C PRO A 170 -19.46 -15.33 10.69
N ASP A 171 -19.98 -14.38 9.91
CA ASP A 171 -20.16 -13.00 10.36
C ASP A 171 -21.32 -12.87 11.36
N PHE A 172 -22.40 -13.63 11.15
CA PHE A 172 -23.50 -13.75 12.11
C PHE A 172 -23.07 -14.41 13.43
N ILE A 173 -22.29 -15.49 13.35
CA ILE A 173 -21.71 -16.15 14.52
C ILE A 173 -20.82 -15.16 15.29
N LEU A 174 -20.00 -14.38 14.58
CA LEU A 174 -19.12 -13.39 15.19
C LEU A 174 -19.89 -12.29 15.94
N LEU A 175 -20.99 -11.78 15.35
CA LEU A 175 -21.86 -10.82 16.01
C LEU A 175 -22.46 -11.42 17.29
N THR A 176 -23.00 -12.63 17.17
CA THR A 176 -23.64 -13.35 18.29
C THR A 176 -22.66 -13.62 19.43
N LEU A 177 -21.44 -14.07 19.13
CA LEU A 177 -20.38 -14.26 20.13
C LEU A 177 -19.95 -12.95 20.80
N SER A 178 -19.87 -11.86 20.03
CA SER A 178 -19.50 -10.54 20.57
C SER A 178 -20.56 -10.00 21.54
N ILE A 179 -21.84 -10.21 21.21
CA ILE A 179 -22.98 -9.89 22.08
C ILE A 179 -22.94 -10.78 23.34
N TYR A 180 -22.84 -12.10 23.16
CA TYR A 180 -22.83 -13.07 24.25
C TYR A 180 -21.74 -12.77 25.29
N PHE A 181 -20.49 -12.59 24.85
CA PHE A 181 -19.37 -12.39 25.78
C PHE A 181 -19.48 -11.11 26.61
N LEU A 182 -19.93 -10.01 26.01
CA LEU A 182 -20.00 -8.72 26.67
C LEU A 182 -21.26 -8.54 27.52
N ILE A 183 -22.38 -9.12 27.12
CA ILE A 183 -23.61 -9.12 27.93
C ILE A 183 -23.45 -10.02 29.16
N ILE A 184 -22.86 -11.21 29.03
CA ILE A 184 -22.67 -12.11 30.17
C ILE A 184 -21.69 -11.52 31.18
N LYS A 185 -20.60 -10.93 30.70
CA LYS A 185 -19.61 -10.30 31.58
C LYS A 185 -20.11 -9.00 32.22
N GLY A 186 -21.02 -8.27 31.55
CA GLY A 186 -21.52 -6.97 32.01
C GLY A 186 -22.81 -7.05 32.83
N ILE A 187 -23.86 -7.64 32.26
CA ILE A 187 -25.23 -7.64 32.79
C ILE A 187 -25.47 -8.88 33.68
N GLY A 188 -24.88 -10.02 33.31
CA GLY A 188 -25.20 -11.33 33.90
C GLY A 188 -26.50 -11.92 33.30
N THR A 189 -26.54 -13.23 33.11
CA THR A 189 -27.65 -13.90 32.40
C THR A 189 -29.00 -13.76 33.10
N GLN A 190 -29.03 -13.57 34.42
CA GLN A 190 -30.25 -13.47 35.22
C GLN A 190 -30.89 -12.06 35.23
N ASN A 191 -30.18 -11.02 34.75
CA ASN A 191 -30.66 -9.63 34.79
C ASN A 191 -31.22 -9.12 33.44
N ILE A 192 -31.42 -10.02 32.47
CA ILE A 192 -31.92 -9.68 31.13
C ILE A 192 -33.45 -9.52 31.18
N ASN A 193 -33.93 -8.29 31.00
CA ASN A 193 -35.36 -7.99 30.88
C ASN A 193 -35.84 -7.89 29.41
N GLU A 194 -37.15 -7.73 29.20
CA GLU A 194 -37.75 -7.58 27.86
C GLU A 194 -37.18 -6.40 27.04
N ARG A 195 -36.84 -5.28 27.68
CA ARG A 195 -36.23 -4.13 26.99
C ARG A 195 -34.85 -4.48 26.42
N HIS A 196 -34.10 -5.37 27.07
CA HIS A 196 -32.83 -5.87 26.54
C HIS A 196 -33.05 -6.77 25.30
N LEU A 197 -34.10 -7.59 25.31
CA LEU A 197 -34.47 -8.42 24.15
C LEU A 197 -34.86 -7.56 22.95
N ILE A 198 -35.59 -6.47 23.17
CA ILE A 198 -35.92 -5.50 22.11
C ILE A 198 -34.64 -4.90 21.50
N VAL A 199 -33.67 -4.50 22.33
CA VAL A 199 -32.39 -3.97 21.84
C VAL A 199 -31.60 -5.02 21.04
N LEU A 200 -31.62 -6.29 21.46
CA LEU A 200 -31.00 -7.39 20.71
C LEU A 200 -31.63 -7.57 19.32
N VAL A 201 -32.96 -7.60 19.24
CA VAL A 201 -33.69 -7.69 17.97
C VAL A 201 -33.34 -6.50 17.07
N LEU A 202 -33.27 -5.29 17.62
CA LEU A 202 -32.86 -4.10 16.88
C LEU A 202 -31.43 -4.19 16.34
N ILE A 203 -30.49 -4.77 17.08
CA ILE A 203 -29.10 -4.98 16.62
C ILE A 203 -29.07 -5.95 15.43
N TYR A 204 -29.75 -7.09 15.52
CA TYR A 204 -29.80 -8.07 14.43
C TYR A 204 -30.51 -7.52 13.18
N ALA A 205 -31.62 -6.80 13.37
CA ALA A 205 -32.30 -6.10 12.27
C ALA A 205 -31.38 -5.07 11.61
N SER A 206 -30.69 -4.26 12.42
CA SER A 206 -29.73 -3.26 11.93
C SER A 206 -28.59 -3.89 11.14
N TRP A 207 -28.05 -5.03 11.60
CA TRP A 207 -27.04 -5.82 10.89
C TRP A 207 -27.56 -6.32 9.53
N PHE A 208 -28.77 -6.89 9.51
CA PHE A 208 -29.39 -7.43 8.30
C PHE A 208 -29.65 -6.34 7.25
N PHE A 209 -30.32 -5.25 7.63
CA PHE A 209 -30.62 -4.15 6.72
C PHE A 209 -29.35 -3.46 6.20
N SER A 210 -28.34 -3.29 7.07
CA SER A 210 -27.04 -2.76 6.64
C SER A 210 -26.37 -3.67 5.61
N ALA A 211 -26.46 -4.99 5.77
CA ALA A 211 -25.88 -5.96 4.85
C ALA A 211 -26.55 -5.89 3.46
N LEU A 212 -27.88 -5.78 3.43
CA LEU A 212 -28.66 -5.65 2.20
C LEU A 212 -28.28 -4.38 1.42
N LEU A 213 -28.19 -3.23 2.10
CA LEU A 213 -27.90 -1.94 1.47
C LEU A 213 -26.46 -1.83 0.94
N THR A 214 -25.52 -2.50 1.60
CA THR A 214 -24.09 -2.41 1.25
C THR A 214 -23.59 -3.57 0.42
N HIS A 215 -24.38 -4.63 0.25
CA HIS A 215 -23.98 -5.87 -0.38
C HIS A 215 -22.71 -6.47 0.25
N LYS A 216 -22.58 -6.37 1.58
CA LYS A 216 -21.39 -6.83 2.33
C LYS A 216 -20.98 -8.25 1.96
N PHE A 217 -21.95 -9.13 1.80
CA PHE A 217 -21.75 -10.57 1.60
C PHE A 217 -21.63 -10.99 0.14
N ASN A 218 -21.52 -10.03 -0.78
CA ASN A 218 -21.20 -10.33 -2.16
C ASN A 218 -19.72 -10.72 -2.27
N PRO A 219 -19.38 -11.72 -3.10
CA PRO A 219 -18.00 -12.13 -3.28
C PRO A 219 -17.15 -10.96 -3.80
N LEU A 220 -16.04 -10.69 -3.12
CA LEU A 220 -15.07 -9.66 -3.49
C LEU A 220 -14.56 -9.89 -4.93
N LYS A 221 -14.88 -8.98 -5.85
CA LYS A 221 -14.34 -8.96 -7.23
C LYS A 221 -12.84 -8.59 -7.19
N GLN A 222 -12.00 -9.38 -7.85
CA GLN A 222 -10.54 -9.20 -7.92
C GLN A 222 -10.10 -7.89 -8.60
N SER A 223 -10.96 -7.28 -9.42
CA SER A 223 -10.68 -6.06 -10.20
C SER A 223 -11.03 -4.74 -9.50
N ALA A 224 -11.65 -4.78 -8.31
CA ALA A 224 -12.11 -3.58 -7.63
C ALA A 224 -10.94 -2.84 -6.94
N ASN A 225 -10.76 -1.56 -7.27
CA ASN A 225 -9.84 -0.64 -6.59
C ASN A 225 -9.89 -0.84 -5.06
N ASN A 226 -8.76 -1.10 -4.40
CA ASN A 226 -8.76 -1.59 -3.01
C ASN A 226 -9.57 -0.75 -2.00
N TRP A 227 -9.67 0.55 -2.27
CA TRP A 227 -10.44 1.49 -1.46
C TRP A 227 -11.96 1.32 -1.57
N SER A 228 -12.50 0.80 -2.67
CA SER A 228 -13.94 0.61 -2.82
C SER A 228 -14.44 -0.53 -1.92
N SER A 229 -13.70 -1.64 -1.84
CA SER A 229 -14.05 -2.77 -0.97
C SER A 229 -13.96 -2.40 0.51
N VAL A 230 -12.90 -1.71 0.93
CA VAL A 230 -12.76 -1.19 2.31
C VAL A 230 -13.88 -0.19 2.61
N GLY A 231 -14.17 0.72 1.68
CA GLY A 231 -15.23 1.71 1.83
C GLY A 231 -16.63 1.10 2.01
N LEU A 232 -16.92 -0.04 1.36
CA LEU A 232 -18.19 -0.75 1.54
C LEU A 232 -18.33 -1.32 2.97
N GLN A 233 -17.25 -1.86 3.54
CA GLN A 233 -17.24 -2.38 4.91
C GLN A 233 -17.43 -1.26 5.94
N ILE A 234 -16.72 -0.13 5.76
CA ILE A 234 -16.88 1.03 6.64
C ILE A 234 -18.33 1.54 6.61
N LYS A 235 -18.94 1.64 5.42
CA LYS A 235 -20.36 2.03 5.28
C LYS A 235 -21.29 1.07 6.02
N PHE A 236 -21.05 -0.23 5.91
CA PHE A 236 -21.83 -1.25 6.60
C PHE A 236 -21.80 -1.05 8.11
N TYR A 237 -20.61 -0.86 8.70
CA TYR A 237 -20.48 -0.65 10.15
C TYR A 237 -21.11 0.67 10.61
N LEU A 238 -20.92 1.76 9.86
CA LEU A 238 -21.56 3.05 10.16
C LEU A 238 -23.09 2.96 10.09
N LEU A 239 -23.64 2.19 9.14
CA LEU A 239 -25.08 1.97 9.03
C LEU A 239 -25.64 1.18 10.22
N ILE A 240 -24.93 0.15 10.70
CA ILE A 240 -25.35 -0.58 11.91
C ILE A 240 -25.48 0.37 13.10
N ILE A 241 -24.42 1.16 13.36
CA ILE A 241 -24.41 2.12 14.48
C ILE A 241 -25.52 3.16 14.31
N SER A 242 -25.74 3.63 13.07
CA SER A 242 -26.78 4.61 12.77
C SER A 242 -28.20 4.06 12.97
N LEU A 243 -28.48 2.84 12.52
CA LEU A 243 -29.80 2.22 12.69
C LEU A 243 -30.10 1.91 14.15
N ILE A 244 -29.11 1.47 14.92
CA ILE A 244 -29.25 1.23 16.36
C ILE A 244 -29.57 2.54 17.07
N THR A 245 -28.80 3.61 16.83
CA THR A 245 -29.00 4.92 17.46
C THR A 245 -30.36 5.53 17.11
N ILE A 246 -30.79 5.45 15.85
CA ILE A 246 -32.13 5.88 15.42
C ILE A 246 -33.22 5.09 16.14
N SER A 247 -33.07 3.77 16.24
CA SER A 247 -34.09 2.91 16.87
C SER A 247 -34.22 3.21 18.36
N LEU A 248 -33.10 3.36 19.06
CA LEU A 248 -33.07 3.74 20.48
C LEU A 248 -33.70 5.11 20.72
N PHE A 249 -33.40 6.09 19.86
CA PHE A 249 -33.95 7.43 19.92
C PHE A 249 -35.47 7.43 19.66
N THR A 250 -35.93 6.65 18.68
CA THR A 250 -37.36 6.55 18.35
C THR A 250 -38.16 5.90 19.47
N VAL A 251 -37.69 4.78 20.02
CA VAL A 251 -38.41 4.01 21.05
C VAL A 251 -38.22 4.57 22.47
N ASN A 252 -37.37 5.58 22.65
CA ASN A 252 -37.08 6.19 23.96
C ASN A 252 -36.50 5.22 25.02
N ILE A 253 -35.74 4.21 24.60
CA ILE A 253 -35.26 3.19 25.54
C ILE A 253 -34.02 3.71 26.26
N ARG A 254 -34.18 4.18 27.51
CA ARG A 254 -33.06 4.44 28.43
C ARG A 254 -32.74 3.14 29.17
N VAL A 255 -31.69 2.44 28.75
CA VAL A 255 -31.20 1.22 29.40
C VAL A 255 -29.93 1.55 30.18
N ALA A 256 -29.88 1.20 31.47
CA ALA A 256 -28.68 1.38 32.32
C ALA A 256 -27.45 0.67 31.71
N TYR A 257 -27.67 -0.40 30.96
CA TYR A 257 -26.65 -1.23 30.33
C TYR A 257 -26.40 -0.94 28.85
N LEU A 258 -26.91 0.18 28.32
CA LEU A 258 -26.72 0.58 26.92
C LEU A 258 -25.24 0.60 26.45
N PRO A 259 -24.26 1.01 27.29
CA PRO A 259 -22.85 0.98 26.90
C PRO A 259 -22.35 -0.42 26.51
N TYR A 260 -22.84 -1.49 27.14
CA TYR A 260 -22.42 -2.86 26.84
C TYR A 260 -22.86 -3.31 25.44
N PHE A 261 -24.05 -2.89 24.98
CA PHE A 261 -24.52 -3.17 23.62
C PHE A 261 -23.70 -2.42 22.57
N PHE A 262 -23.38 -1.14 22.82
CA PHE A 262 -22.49 -0.39 21.93
C PHE A 262 -21.09 -1.00 21.90
N GLN A 263 -20.57 -1.44 23.05
CA GLN A 263 -19.29 -2.13 23.15
C GLN A 263 -19.31 -3.46 22.40
N SER A 264 -20.41 -4.22 22.42
CA SER A 264 -20.51 -5.48 21.66
C SER A 264 -20.52 -5.26 20.16
N VAL A 265 -21.24 -4.25 19.69
CA VAL A 265 -21.23 -3.87 18.27
C VAL A 265 -19.85 -3.36 17.87
N PHE A 266 -19.20 -2.53 18.69
CA PHE A 266 -17.86 -2.04 18.43
C PHE A 266 -16.82 -3.17 18.37
N THR A 267 -16.90 -4.13 19.29
CA THR A 267 -16.03 -5.31 19.31
C THR A 267 -16.24 -6.17 18.07
N TYR A 268 -17.49 -6.45 17.71
CA TYR A 268 -17.85 -7.16 16.48
C TYR A 268 -17.29 -6.45 15.24
N THR A 269 -17.55 -5.15 15.08
CA THR A 269 -17.09 -4.39 13.89
C THR A 269 -15.57 -4.38 13.78
N THR A 270 -14.86 -4.30 14.91
CA THR A 270 -13.39 -4.37 14.96
C THR A 270 -12.89 -5.74 14.52
N ILE A 271 -13.40 -6.83 15.10
CA ILE A 271 -12.97 -8.19 14.75
C ILE A 271 -13.35 -8.52 13.30
N SER A 272 -14.58 -8.20 12.89
CA SER A 272 -15.08 -8.38 11.52
C SER A 272 -14.20 -7.64 10.51
N PHE A 273 -13.76 -6.42 10.83
CA PHE A 273 -12.86 -5.66 9.96
C PHE A 273 -11.46 -6.28 9.86
N ILE A 274 -10.90 -6.79 10.96
CA ILE A 274 -9.62 -7.51 10.95
C ILE A 274 -9.70 -8.77 10.09
N VAL A 275 -10.75 -9.58 10.26
CA VAL A 275 -11.00 -10.78 9.45
C VAL A 275 -11.18 -10.40 7.97
N PHE A 276 -11.94 -9.35 7.68
CA PHE A 276 -12.08 -8.83 6.32
C PHE A 276 -10.73 -8.40 5.72
N LEU A 277 -9.91 -7.63 6.44
CA LEU A 277 -8.59 -7.20 5.97
C LEU A 277 -7.68 -8.40 5.67
N PHE A 278 -7.77 -9.46 6.48
CA PHE A 278 -7.04 -10.70 6.26
C PHE A 278 -7.51 -11.42 4.98
N LEU A 279 -8.81 -11.66 4.83
CA LEU A 279 -9.39 -12.31 3.64
C LEU A 279 -9.17 -11.48 2.37
N TYR A 280 -9.27 -10.15 2.47
CA TYR A 280 -9.00 -9.21 1.40
C TYR A 280 -7.51 -9.23 1.01
N GLY A 281 -6.62 -9.24 1.99
CA GLY A 281 -5.17 -9.36 1.81
C GLY A 281 -4.75 -10.62 1.04
N ARG A 282 -5.48 -11.73 1.19
CA ARG A 282 -5.26 -12.98 0.43
C ARG A 282 -5.65 -12.88 -1.04
N LYS A 283 -6.73 -12.15 -1.36
CA LYS A 283 -7.25 -12.04 -2.74
C LYS A 283 -6.50 -11.02 -3.58
N LEU A 284 -5.70 -10.16 -2.95
CA LEU A 284 -4.77 -9.31 -3.67
C LEU A 284 -3.69 -10.20 -4.29
N PRO A 285 -3.54 -10.26 -5.62
CA PRO A 285 -2.31 -10.79 -6.18
C PRO A 285 -1.17 -9.99 -5.56
N TYR A 286 -0.17 -10.66 -5.00
CA TYR A 286 1.04 -9.98 -4.58
C TYR A 286 1.68 -9.39 -5.84
N SER A 287 1.38 -8.12 -6.13
CA SER A 287 1.93 -7.41 -7.30
C SER A 287 3.46 -7.39 -7.32
N THR A 288 4.10 -7.77 -6.21
CA THR A 288 5.56 -7.96 -6.10
C THR A 288 6.01 -9.31 -6.64
N ASP A 289 5.22 -10.36 -6.49
CA ASP A 289 5.60 -11.71 -6.89
C ASP A 289 5.55 -11.84 -8.41
N GLU A 290 4.55 -11.22 -9.04
CA GLU A 290 4.49 -11.08 -10.51
C GLU A 290 5.68 -10.29 -11.05
N VAL A 291 6.02 -9.15 -10.45
CA VAL A 291 7.18 -8.34 -10.84
C VAL A 291 8.49 -9.09 -10.64
N THR A 292 8.62 -9.83 -9.55
CA THR A 292 9.79 -10.66 -9.26
C THR A 292 9.88 -11.84 -10.22
N ASN A 293 8.77 -12.49 -10.56
CA ASN A 293 8.72 -13.57 -11.55
C ASN A 293 9.07 -13.07 -12.94
N ILE A 294 8.54 -11.91 -13.34
CA ILE A 294 8.89 -11.23 -14.59
C ILE A 294 10.40 -10.97 -14.59
N PHE A 295 10.95 -10.43 -13.51
CA PHE A 295 12.39 -10.19 -13.39
C PHE A 295 13.19 -11.49 -13.51
N LEU A 296 12.88 -12.53 -12.73
CA LEU A 296 13.56 -13.83 -12.76
C LEU A 296 13.56 -14.41 -14.18
N LYS A 297 12.38 -14.46 -14.81
CA LYS A 297 12.23 -14.99 -16.16
C LYS A 297 12.95 -14.13 -17.21
N THR A 298 12.93 -12.80 -17.07
CA THR A 298 13.65 -11.89 -17.99
C THR A 298 15.16 -12.05 -17.87
N PHE A 299 15.64 -12.22 -16.64
CA PHE A 299 17.05 -12.38 -16.34
C PHE A 299 17.58 -13.76 -16.78
N GLU A 300 16.83 -14.84 -16.53
CA GLU A 300 17.15 -16.19 -17.03
C GLU A 300 17.21 -16.29 -18.56
N LEU A 301 16.35 -15.53 -19.26
CA LEU A 301 16.32 -15.48 -20.72
C LEU A 301 17.45 -14.63 -21.33
N GLY A 302 18.32 -13.99 -20.52
CA GLY A 302 19.43 -13.19 -21.00
C GLY A 302 19.01 -11.97 -21.83
N ARG A 303 17.80 -11.44 -21.61
CA ARG A 303 17.27 -10.26 -22.31
C ARG A 303 17.19 -9.06 -21.35
N PRO A 304 18.32 -8.49 -20.89
CA PRO A 304 18.27 -7.23 -20.15
C PRO A 304 17.67 -6.15 -21.04
N ALA A 305 16.79 -5.36 -20.43
CA ALA A 305 15.94 -4.43 -21.15
C ALA A 305 16.64 -3.14 -21.61
N ILE A 306 17.85 -2.86 -21.10
CA ILE A 306 18.64 -1.68 -21.44
C ILE A 306 20.10 -2.12 -21.51
N MET A 307 20.69 -2.10 -22.70
CA MET A 307 22.14 -2.20 -22.83
C MET A 307 22.73 -0.79 -22.76
N PRO A 308 23.54 -0.48 -21.74
CA PRO A 308 24.73 0.31 -21.94
C PRO A 308 25.94 -0.61 -21.97
N SER A 309 26.83 -0.30 -22.89
CA SER A 309 28.19 -0.82 -23.08
C SER A 309 28.95 -1.08 -21.77
N ARG A 310 28.84 -2.31 -21.29
CA ARG A 310 29.94 -3.04 -20.65
C ARG A 310 29.90 -4.44 -21.25
N ASP A 311 31.07 -5.01 -21.51
CA ASP A 311 31.24 -6.39 -21.94
C ASP A 311 30.66 -7.33 -20.88
N ILE A 312 29.34 -7.52 -20.91
CA ILE A 312 28.70 -8.65 -20.26
C ILE A 312 29.16 -9.83 -21.09
N TYR A 313 30.18 -10.54 -20.60
CA TYR A 313 30.73 -11.75 -21.20
C TYR A 313 29.58 -12.59 -21.76
N LYS A 314 29.47 -12.68 -23.09
CA LYS A 314 28.47 -13.50 -23.80
C LYS A 314 28.73 -15.02 -23.62
N GLY A 315 29.60 -15.42 -22.70
CA GLY A 315 30.00 -16.79 -22.42
C GLY A 315 30.03 -17.09 -20.91
N LYS A 316 30.39 -18.32 -20.56
CA LYS A 316 30.53 -18.75 -19.16
C LYS A 316 31.57 -17.89 -18.44
N TYR A 317 31.29 -17.51 -17.19
CA TYR A 317 32.27 -16.78 -16.38
C TYR A 317 33.50 -17.66 -16.09
N ARG A 318 34.70 -17.10 -16.28
CA ARG A 318 35.99 -17.74 -15.98
C ARG A 318 36.90 -16.78 -15.21
N ILE A 319 37.74 -17.33 -14.34
CA ILE A 319 38.82 -16.56 -13.71
C ILE A 319 39.91 -16.33 -14.76
N ILE A 320 40.24 -15.07 -15.04
CA ILE A 320 41.24 -14.69 -16.04
C ILE A 320 42.63 -15.06 -15.50
N GLY A 321 43.41 -15.82 -16.26
CA GLY A 321 44.78 -16.21 -15.92
C GLY A 321 44.97 -17.63 -15.40
N ASN A 322 43.89 -18.39 -15.17
CA ASN A 322 43.98 -19.83 -14.90
C ASN A 322 43.93 -20.63 -16.21
N GLU A 323 44.91 -21.52 -16.43
CA GLU A 323 44.76 -22.58 -17.42
C GLU A 323 43.61 -23.53 -17.02
N PRO A 324 42.90 -24.15 -17.98
CA PRO A 324 41.82 -25.08 -17.66
C PRO A 324 42.39 -26.27 -16.87
N TYR A 325 42.05 -26.36 -15.59
CA TYR A 325 42.40 -27.51 -14.76
C TYR A 325 41.65 -28.76 -15.27
N GLU A 326 42.20 -29.95 -14.99
CA GLU A 326 41.47 -31.20 -15.20
C GLU A 326 40.08 -31.12 -14.57
N SER A 327 39.09 -31.71 -15.24
CA SER A 327 37.66 -31.53 -14.96
C SER A 327 37.15 -32.07 -13.61
N VAL A 328 38.05 -32.34 -12.66
CA VAL A 328 37.81 -32.94 -11.34
C VAL A 328 36.69 -32.26 -10.60
N ILE A 329 36.67 -30.92 -10.53
CA ILE A 329 35.59 -30.17 -9.86
C ILE A 329 34.24 -30.39 -10.54
N LYS A 330 34.23 -30.37 -11.87
CA LYS A 330 33.00 -30.52 -12.65
C LYS A 330 32.43 -31.92 -12.45
N GLN A 331 33.29 -32.93 -12.44
CA GLN A 331 32.92 -34.32 -12.18
C GLN A 331 32.44 -34.52 -10.74
N ASN A 332 33.16 -34.00 -9.75
CA ASN A 332 32.77 -34.09 -8.33
C ASN A 332 31.43 -33.39 -8.08
N LEU A 333 31.21 -32.21 -8.66
CA LEU A 333 29.93 -31.52 -8.56
C LEU A 333 28.80 -32.35 -9.19
N LYS A 334 29.01 -32.90 -10.40
CA LYS A 334 27.99 -33.68 -11.11
C LYS A 334 27.66 -35.01 -10.40
N ASN A 335 28.69 -35.75 -10.00
CA ASN A 335 28.54 -37.16 -9.61
C ASN A 335 28.40 -37.35 -8.10
N GLN A 336 28.89 -36.40 -7.29
CA GLN A 336 28.91 -36.53 -5.83
C GLN A 336 28.06 -35.45 -5.14
N TYR A 337 28.37 -34.16 -5.33
CA TYR A 337 27.74 -33.10 -4.54
C TYR A 337 26.32 -32.73 -4.99
N LEU A 338 26.05 -32.74 -6.30
CA LEU A 338 24.78 -32.33 -6.90
C LEU A 338 24.07 -33.49 -7.62
N LYS A 339 24.41 -34.73 -7.26
CA LYS A 339 23.80 -35.94 -7.84
C LYS A 339 22.27 -35.91 -7.80
N ASP A 340 21.71 -35.48 -6.66
CA ASP A 340 20.27 -35.38 -6.44
C ASP A 340 19.66 -34.05 -6.94
N PHE A 341 20.49 -33.13 -7.44
CA PHE A 341 20.11 -31.79 -7.88
C PHE A 341 20.62 -31.47 -9.29
N PRO A 342 20.24 -32.24 -10.32
CA PRO A 342 20.79 -32.10 -11.67
C PRO A 342 20.54 -30.72 -12.28
N LYS A 343 19.37 -30.13 -12.02
CA LYS A 343 19.04 -28.76 -12.47
C LYS A 343 19.96 -27.69 -11.88
N VAL A 344 20.43 -27.89 -10.65
CA VAL A 344 21.38 -26.96 -10.00
C VAL A 344 22.74 -27.07 -10.67
N PHE A 345 23.18 -28.30 -10.98
CA PHE A 345 24.41 -28.51 -11.75
C PHE A 345 24.34 -27.87 -13.14
N GLU A 346 23.25 -28.06 -13.87
CA GLU A 346 23.03 -27.45 -15.19
C GLU A 346 23.10 -25.92 -15.14
N PHE A 347 22.47 -25.31 -14.13
CA PHE A 347 22.54 -23.87 -13.89
C PHE A 347 23.98 -23.39 -13.67
N LEU A 348 24.73 -24.07 -12.82
CA LEU A 348 26.13 -23.72 -12.55
C LEU A 348 27.00 -23.89 -13.78
N ASP A 349 26.88 -25.00 -14.50
CA ASP A 349 27.65 -25.25 -15.72
C ASP A 349 27.27 -24.27 -16.84
N LYS A 350 26.04 -23.75 -16.87
CA LYS A 350 25.64 -22.71 -17.83
C LYS A 350 26.22 -21.34 -17.48
N GLY A 351 26.30 -20.99 -16.20
CA GLY A 351 26.75 -19.68 -15.73
C GLY A 351 28.26 -19.53 -15.60
N ILE A 352 28.96 -20.61 -15.22
CA ILE A 352 30.35 -20.59 -14.80
C ILE A 352 31.12 -21.71 -15.53
N GLU A 353 32.33 -21.41 -16.00
CA GLU A 353 33.22 -22.40 -16.59
C GLU A 353 33.92 -23.19 -15.48
N LEU A 354 33.27 -24.26 -15.01
CA LEU A 354 33.75 -25.07 -13.89
C LEU A 354 35.17 -25.64 -14.06
N LYS A 355 35.67 -25.74 -15.31
CA LYS A 355 37.05 -26.17 -15.60
C LYS A 355 38.11 -25.11 -15.24
N SER A 356 37.72 -23.85 -15.09
CA SER A 356 38.64 -22.75 -14.75
C SER A 356 38.96 -22.65 -13.25
N PHE A 357 38.34 -23.49 -12.42
CA PHE A 357 38.48 -23.48 -10.96
C PHE A 357 39.31 -24.66 -10.48
N ASN A 358 40.24 -24.39 -9.58
CA ASN A 358 41.08 -25.41 -8.97
C ASN A 358 40.31 -26.20 -7.89
N ALA A 359 40.31 -27.53 -8.00
CA ALA A 359 39.71 -28.46 -7.04
C ALA A 359 40.13 -28.20 -5.58
N LYS A 360 41.41 -27.91 -5.35
CA LYS A 360 41.98 -27.69 -4.01
C LYS A 360 41.61 -26.31 -3.43
N LYS A 361 41.29 -25.34 -4.29
CA LYS A 361 40.87 -23.99 -3.89
C LYS A 361 39.36 -23.80 -3.98
N SER A 362 38.61 -24.90 -3.91
CA SER A 362 37.16 -24.87 -3.98
C SER A 362 36.52 -25.63 -2.84
N LEU A 363 35.47 -25.05 -2.27
CA LEU A 363 34.76 -25.62 -1.13
C LEU A 363 33.27 -25.74 -1.43
N VAL A 364 32.73 -26.94 -1.26
CA VAL A 364 31.30 -27.21 -1.36
C VAL A 364 30.80 -27.61 0.03
N LEU A 365 29.83 -26.86 0.55
CA LEU A 365 29.27 -27.06 1.87
C LEU A 365 27.74 -27.04 1.84
N ARG A 366 27.14 -27.68 2.85
CA ARG A 366 25.71 -27.64 3.13
C ARG A 366 25.48 -27.44 4.63
N SER A 367 26.08 -26.38 5.18
CA SER A 367 26.00 -26.04 6.60
C SER A 367 25.66 -24.57 6.85
N SER A 368 24.95 -24.31 7.95
CA SER A 368 24.79 -22.97 8.53
C SER A 368 25.87 -22.60 9.54
N ASP A 369 26.80 -23.53 9.83
CA ASP A 369 27.87 -23.25 10.76
C ASP A 369 28.95 -22.39 10.11
N ILE A 370 29.16 -21.23 10.72
CA ILE A 370 30.08 -20.19 10.28
C ILE A 370 31.54 -20.64 10.39
N TYR A 371 31.84 -21.53 11.34
CA TYR A 371 33.19 -22.03 11.59
C TYR A 371 33.81 -22.62 10.32
N ASN A 372 33.04 -23.34 9.50
CA ASN A 372 33.51 -23.94 8.24
C ASN A 372 34.16 -22.95 7.25
N ILE A 373 33.77 -21.67 7.33
CA ILE A 373 34.37 -20.61 6.51
C ILE A 373 35.47 -19.89 7.29
N GLU A 374 35.33 -19.76 8.61
CA GLU A 374 36.28 -19.08 9.49
C GLU A 374 37.69 -19.69 9.43
N VAL A 375 37.77 -21.03 9.45
CA VAL A 375 39.06 -21.78 9.44
C VAL A 375 39.84 -21.63 8.14
N LEU A 376 39.20 -21.18 7.05
CA LEU A 376 39.87 -21.01 5.76
C LEU A 376 40.93 -19.91 5.85
N THR A 377 42.00 -20.03 5.07
CA THR A 377 43.00 -18.97 4.94
C THR A 377 42.44 -17.77 4.17
N GLN A 378 42.92 -16.56 4.47
CA GLN A 378 42.47 -15.35 3.75
C GLN A 378 42.87 -15.40 2.28
N SER A 379 41.98 -14.93 1.39
CA SER A 379 42.22 -14.84 -0.05
C SER A 379 42.82 -16.12 -0.68
N SER A 380 42.35 -17.30 -0.28
CA SER A 380 42.87 -18.59 -0.76
C SER A 380 41.93 -19.34 -1.68
N MET A 381 40.63 -19.05 -1.62
CA MET A 381 39.60 -19.80 -2.31
C MET A 381 39.21 -19.15 -3.63
N GLU A 382 39.06 -19.97 -4.67
CA GLU A 382 38.55 -19.58 -6.00
C GLU A 382 37.04 -19.77 -6.10
N LEU A 383 36.49 -20.81 -5.47
CA LEU A 383 35.06 -21.13 -5.52
C LEU A 383 34.55 -21.57 -4.15
N ILE A 384 33.48 -20.95 -3.67
CA ILE A 384 32.76 -21.40 -2.47
C ILE A 384 31.30 -21.62 -2.86
N ILE A 385 30.79 -22.83 -2.63
CA ILE A 385 29.39 -23.20 -2.87
C ILE A 385 28.77 -23.57 -1.53
N ASN A 386 27.80 -22.78 -1.06
CA ASN A 386 26.98 -23.18 0.08
C ASN A 386 25.55 -23.49 -0.37
N LEU A 387 25.19 -24.77 -0.33
CA LEU A 387 23.87 -25.29 -0.66
C LEU A 387 22.88 -25.18 0.52
N HIS A 388 23.34 -24.82 1.70
CA HIS A 388 22.46 -24.53 2.84
C HIS A 388 21.71 -23.22 2.62
N GLU A 389 20.47 -23.17 3.11
CA GLU A 389 19.62 -21.99 2.93
C GLU A 389 20.18 -20.77 3.68
N LEU A 390 20.39 -19.66 2.97
CA LEU A 390 20.76 -18.39 3.58
C LEU A 390 19.75 -17.89 4.62
N ASN A 391 18.50 -18.37 4.55
CA ASN A 391 17.46 -18.09 5.52
C ASN A 391 17.85 -18.51 6.95
N ASP A 392 18.66 -19.56 7.10
CA ASP A 392 19.11 -20.08 8.39
C ASP A 392 20.44 -19.49 8.88
N GLN A 393 21.11 -18.71 8.03
CA GLN A 393 22.38 -18.08 8.38
C GLN A 393 22.18 -16.96 9.41
N LYS A 394 22.87 -17.09 10.54
CA LYS A 394 22.94 -16.04 11.55
C LYS A 394 23.77 -14.90 11.01
N ARG A 395 23.37 -13.66 11.30
CA ARG A 395 24.09 -12.43 10.91
C ARG A 395 24.64 -12.48 9.48
N ILE A 396 23.74 -12.65 8.50
CA ILE A 396 24.04 -12.86 7.06
C ILE A 396 25.18 -11.97 6.50
N ASN A 397 25.26 -10.70 6.92
CA ASN A 397 26.33 -9.82 6.44
C ASN A 397 27.72 -10.21 6.96
N ASP A 398 27.82 -10.63 8.21
CA ASP A 398 29.10 -11.06 8.80
C ASP A 398 29.55 -12.34 8.10
N TYR A 399 28.60 -13.25 7.83
CA TYR A 399 28.85 -14.44 7.02
C TYR A 399 29.32 -14.09 5.60
N PHE A 400 28.63 -13.20 4.88
CA PHE A 400 29.05 -12.78 3.53
C PHE A 400 30.38 -12.04 3.52
N ARG A 401 30.65 -11.19 4.52
CA ARG A 401 31.94 -10.51 4.68
C ARG A 401 33.05 -11.53 4.82
N MET A 402 32.87 -12.51 5.71
CA MET A 402 33.86 -13.54 5.91
C MET A 402 34.08 -14.39 4.65
N VAL A 403 33.02 -14.79 3.95
CA VAL A 403 33.15 -15.45 2.63
C VAL A 403 33.94 -14.58 1.65
N SER A 404 33.68 -13.27 1.61
CA SER A 404 34.41 -12.32 0.77
C SER A 404 35.90 -12.24 1.14
N GLU A 405 36.23 -12.26 2.44
CA GLU A 405 37.62 -12.25 2.94
C GLU A 405 38.40 -13.52 2.57
N LYS A 406 37.72 -14.68 2.48
CA LYS A 406 38.37 -15.96 2.11
C LYS A 406 38.50 -16.14 0.60
N LEU A 407 37.69 -15.46 -0.20
CA LEU A 407 37.74 -15.52 -1.66
C LEU A 407 38.84 -14.61 -2.23
N ILE A 408 39.55 -15.10 -3.25
CA ILE A 408 40.38 -14.26 -4.10
C ILE A 408 39.52 -13.23 -4.85
N LEU A 409 40.13 -12.13 -5.31
CA LEU A 409 39.47 -11.24 -6.25
C LEU A 409 39.05 -12.04 -7.50
N ASN A 410 37.84 -11.80 -8.02
CA ASN A 410 37.20 -12.60 -9.07
C ASN A 410 36.81 -14.05 -8.69
N GLY A 411 37.07 -14.48 -7.45
CA GLY A 411 36.56 -15.73 -6.92
C GLY A 411 35.03 -15.74 -6.89
N VAL A 412 34.43 -16.92 -7.00
CA VAL A 412 32.98 -17.10 -7.13
C VAL A 412 32.37 -17.66 -5.86
N TYR A 413 31.26 -17.07 -5.46
CA TYR A 413 30.40 -17.56 -4.40
C TYR A 413 29.03 -17.98 -4.96
N VAL A 414 28.58 -19.18 -4.59
CA VAL A 414 27.25 -19.70 -4.89
C VAL A 414 26.46 -19.85 -3.60
N SER A 415 25.25 -19.29 -3.60
CA SER A 415 24.34 -19.34 -2.46
C SER A 415 22.94 -19.79 -2.84
N CYS A 416 22.23 -20.38 -1.88
CA CYS A 416 20.85 -20.85 -2.01
C CYS A 416 19.94 -20.15 -1.00
N MET A 417 18.73 -19.75 -1.40
CA MET A 417 17.78 -19.11 -0.48
C MET A 417 16.31 -19.40 -0.83
N MET A 418 15.43 -19.53 0.17
CA MET A 418 13.99 -19.68 -0.04
C MET A 418 13.28 -18.32 -0.05
N PRO A 419 12.76 -17.85 -1.20
CA PRO A 419 12.18 -16.52 -1.32
C PRO A 419 10.86 -16.45 -0.57
N LEU A 420 10.55 -15.25 -0.05
CA LEU A 420 9.32 -14.95 0.68
C LEU A 420 8.06 -15.49 -0.02
N LYS A 421 7.95 -15.32 -1.34
CA LYS A 421 6.78 -15.76 -2.14
C LYS A 421 6.50 -17.26 -2.04
N ASN A 422 7.54 -18.07 -1.84
CA ASN A 422 7.43 -19.52 -1.84
C ASN A 422 7.17 -20.09 -0.44
N GLN A 423 7.29 -19.29 0.61
CA GLN A 423 7.00 -19.74 1.97
C GLN A 423 5.55 -20.19 2.13
N TYR A 424 4.58 -19.51 1.50
CA TYR A 424 3.17 -19.91 1.58
C TYR A 424 2.91 -21.30 0.98
N LYS A 425 3.59 -21.65 -0.13
CA LYS A 425 3.49 -23.00 -0.73
C LYS A 425 3.94 -24.10 0.24
N LYS A 426 4.91 -23.83 1.12
CA LYS A 426 5.35 -24.77 2.16
C LYS A 426 4.24 -25.05 3.18
N PHE A 427 3.47 -24.03 3.58
CA PHE A 427 2.33 -24.20 4.47
C PHE A 427 1.18 -24.95 3.80
N GLN A 428 0.87 -24.65 2.53
CA GLN A 428 -0.16 -25.36 1.78
C GLN A 428 0.15 -26.84 1.58
N LYS A 429 1.43 -27.21 1.39
CA LYS A 429 1.84 -28.62 1.30
C LYS A 429 1.76 -29.35 2.64
N LYS A 430 1.96 -28.63 3.76
CA LYS A 430 2.04 -29.23 5.10
C LYS A 430 0.69 -29.30 5.82
N TYR A 431 -0.23 -28.37 5.55
CA TYR A 431 -1.51 -28.26 6.25
C TYR A 431 -2.68 -28.14 5.27
N PRO A 432 -3.89 -28.61 5.65
CA PRO A 432 -5.12 -28.34 4.89
C PRO A 432 -5.37 -26.84 4.70
N PHE A 433 -6.02 -26.44 3.60
CA PHE A 433 -6.15 -25.05 3.14
C PHE A 433 -6.43 -24.03 4.25
N ILE A 434 -7.46 -24.26 5.07
CA ILE A 434 -7.89 -23.32 6.13
C ILE A 434 -6.81 -23.20 7.22
N ILE A 435 -6.22 -24.33 7.64
CA ILE A 435 -5.19 -24.37 8.69
C ILE A 435 -3.88 -23.76 8.19
N ALA A 436 -3.51 -24.03 6.94
CA ALA A 436 -2.35 -23.44 6.28
C ALA A 436 -2.43 -21.91 6.31
N ASP A 437 -3.62 -21.35 6.09
CA ASP A 437 -3.84 -19.90 6.09
C ASP A 437 -3.66 -19.27 7.48
N VAL A 438 -4.22 -19.91 8.52
CA VAL A 438 -4.09 -19.44 9.90
C VAL A 438 -2.63 -19.51 10.35
N PHE A 439 -1.95 -20.63 10.12
CA PHE A 439 -0.54 -20.76 10.49
C PHE A 439 0.38 -19.87 9.66
N TYR A 440 0.09 -19.66 8.38
CA TYR A 440 0.83 -18.69 7.59
C TYR A 440 0.68 -17.27 8.13
N PHE A 441 -0.53 -16.88 8.59
CA PHE A 441 -0.75 -15.57 9.20
C PHE A 441 0.03 -15.38 10.50
N LEU A 442 -0.04 -16.37 11.39
CA LEU A 442 0.74 -16.35 12.63
C LEU A 442 2.24 -16.31 12.34
N ASN A 443 2.70 -17.10 11.36
CA ASN A 443 4.08 -17.08 10.90
C ASN A 443 4.47 -15.73 10.27
N PHE A 444 3.57 -15.08 9.53
CA PHE A 444 3.78 -13.74 8.99
C PHE A 444 3.97 -12.71 10.11
N ILE A 445 3.12 -12.72 11.13
CA ILE A 445 3.25 -11.84 12.30
C ILE A 445 4.61 -12.09 12.97
N TRP A 446 4.89 -13.35 13.28
CA TRP A 446 6.11 -13.78 13.95
C TRP A 446 7.38 -13.41 13.17
N LYS A 447 7.43 -13.70 11.87
CA LYS A 447 8.64 -13.53 11.05
C LYS A 447 8.79 -12.15 10.42
N ARG A 448 7.71 -11.34 10.37
CA ARG A 448 7.71 -10.07 9.60
C ARG A 448 7.33 -8.85 10.42
N ALA A 449 6.40 -8.96 11.35
CA ALA A 449 6.00 -7.85 12.21
C ALA A 449 6.91 -7.74 13.43
N PHE A 450 7.12 -8.84 14.17
CA PHE A 450 7.90 -8.85 15.40
C PHE A 450 9.34 -8.33 15.23
N PRO A 451 10.12 -8.73 14.19
CA PRO A 451 11.51 -8.27 14.06
C PRO A 451 11.66 -6.77 13.79
N LYS A 452 10.58 -6.10 13.35
CA LYS A 452 10.58 -4.69 12.95
C LYS A 452 10.16 -3.75 14.07
N LEU A 453 9.47 -4.26 15.09
CA LEU A 453 8.97 -3.46 16.21
C LEU A 453 9.99 -3.46 17.35
N PRO A 454 10.41 -2.31 17.91
CA PRO A 454 11.54 -2.22 18.83
C PRO A 454 11.50 -3.18 20.02
N VAL A 455 10.32 -3.33 20.64
CA VAL A 455 10.09 -4.22 21.79
C VAL A 455 10.05 -5.69 21.36
N LEU A 456 9.18 -6.02 20.41
CA LEU A 456 8.98 -7.39 19.93
C LEU A 456 10.22 -7.97 19.23
N ARG A 457 11.10 -7.11 18.71
CA ARG A 457 12.36 -7.51 18.08
C ARG A 457 13.26 -8.28 19.06
N LYS A 458 13.33 -7.86 20.33
CA LYS A 458 14.14 -8.55 21.35
C LYS A 458 13.62 -9.96 21.58
N ILE A 459 12.30 -10.10 21.76
CA ILE A 459 11.61 -11.39 21.94
C ILE A 459 11.86 -12.31 20.73
N TYR A 460 11.66 -11.79 19.52
CA TYR A 460 11.88 -12.53 18.29
C TYR A 460 13.31 -13.09 18.19
N PHE A 461 14.33 -12.26 18.41
CA PHE A 461 15.72 -12.71 18.27
C PHE A 461 16.16 -13.64 19.40
N SER A 462 15.59 -13.49 20.60
CA SER A 462 15.81 -14.41 21.72
C SER A 462 15.29 -15.82 21.38
N LEU A 463 14.06 -15.92 20.88
CA LEU A 463 13.42 -17.21 20.59
C LEU A 463 13.89 -17.83 19.27
N SER A 464 14.05 -17.02 18.22
CA SER A 464 14.48 -17.53 16.90
C SER A 464 15.98 -17.80 16.81
N LYS A 465 16.79 -17.25 17.74
CA LYS A 465 18.26 -17.21 17.66
C LYS A 465 18.79 -16.73 16.30
N GLY A 466 17.98 -15.97 15.56
CA GLY A 466 18.28 -15.47 14.22
C GLY A 466 18.12 -16.46 13.06
N LYS A 467 17.60 -17.68 13.30
CA LYS A 467 17.40 -18.71 12.27
C LYS A 467 16.07 -18.56 11.50
N ASN A 468 16.00 -19.18 10.32
CA ASN A 468 14.83 -19.25 9.45
C ASN A 468 14.19 -17.86 9.19
N ARG A 469 15.02 -16.89 8.81
CA ARG A 469 14.59 -15.52 8.49
C ARG A 469 13.91 -15.47 7.12
N VAL A 470 12.92 -14.62 7.02
CA VAL A 470 12.24 -14.33 5.76
C VAL A 470 12.96 -13.16 5.08
N ILE A 471 13.65 -13.46 3.98
CA ILE A 471 14.38 -12.47 3.17
C ILE A 471 13.83 -12.44 1.74
N SER A 472 13.88 -11.27 1.10
CA SER A 472 13.53 -11.14 -0.32
C SER A 472 14.76 -11.31 -1.20
N ILE A 473 14.55 -11.58 -2.48
CA ILE A 473 15.63 -11.66 -3.48
C ILE A 473 16.39 -10.33 -3.55
N ALA A 474 15.67 -9.20 -3.57
CA ALA A 474 16.26 -7.86 -3.55
C ALA A 474 17.13 -7.60 -2.31
N GLU A 475 16.71 -8.06 -1.13
CA GLU A 475 17.50 -7.93 0.09
C GLU A 475 18.76 -8.80 0.03
N THR A 476 18.65 -10.04 -0.45
CA THR A 476 19.77 -10.97 -0.57
C THR A 476 20.83 -10.45 -1.53
N MET A 477 20.42 -10.03 -2.74
CA MET A 477 21.33 -9.42 -3.72
C MET A 477 21.95 -8.13 -3.17
N GLY A 478 21.15 -7.27 -2.53
CA GLY A 478 21.63 -6.05 -1.90
C GLY A 478 22.71 -6.30 -0.85
N ARG A 479 22.56 -7.34 -0.03
CA ARG A 479 23.54 -7.75 0.98
C ARG A 479 24.83 -8.30 0.36
N LEU A 480 24.71 -9.10 -0.70
CA LEU A 480 25.88 -9.58 -1.47
C LEU A 480 26.66 -8.39 -2.04
N VAL A 481 25.99 -7.47 -2.73
CA VAL A 481 26.65 -6.28 -3.31
C VAL A 481 27.26 -5.37 -2.24
N TYR A 482 26.58 -5.23 -1.10
CA TYR A 482 27.12 -4.53 0.06
C TYR A 482 28.40 -5.18 0.61
N CYS A 483 28.51 -6.51 0.55
CA CYS A 483 29.70 -7.27 0.99
C CYS A 483 30.77 -7.44 -0.10
N GLY A 484 30.69 -6.66 -1.19
CA GLY A 484 31.74 -6.61 -2.21
C GLY A 484 31.54 -7.53 -3.41
N PHE A 485 30.40 -8.22 -3.48
CA PHE A 485 30.09 -9.11 -4.60
C PHE A 485 29.43 -8.38 -5.77
N GLU A 486 29.59 -8.95 -6.96
CA GLU A 486 28.83 -8.62 -8.17
C GLU A 486 28.00 -9.83 -8.58
N ILE A 487 26.70 -9.63 -8.86
CA ILE A 487 25.79 -10.72 -9.21
C ILE A 487 26.04 -11.15 -10.65
N LEU A 488 26.35 -12.43 -10.85
CA LEU A 488 26.59 -13.02 -12.17
C LEU A 488 25.30 -13.61 -12.74
N SER A 489 24.74 -14.60 -12.04
CA SER A 489 23.52 -15.27 -12.47
C SER A 489 22.61 -15.61 -11.29
N LEU A 490 21.32 -15.82 -11.57
CA LEU A 490 20.34 -16.26 -10.59
C LEU A 490 19.23 -17.07 -11.29
N THR A 491 18.71 -18.09 -10.61
CA THR A 491 17.62 -18.93 -11.13
C THR A 491 16.75 -19.47 -10.00
N GLU A 492 15.51 -19.80 -10.30
CA GLU A 492 14.60 -20.47 -9.36
C GLU A 492 14.47 -21.97 -9.68
N ILE A 493 14.91 -22.83 -8.75
CA ILE A 493 14.85 -24.29 -8.86
C ILE A 493 14.15 -24.84 -7.61
N ASP A 494 13.09 -25.63 -7.80
CA ASP A 494 12.36 -26.34 -6.73
C ASP A 494 11.94 -25.45 -5.53
N ASN A 495 11.54 -24.21 -5.83
CA ASN A 495 11.16 -23.15 -4.90
C ASN A 495 12.31 -22.44 -4.18
N PHE A 496 13.56 -22.79 -4.47
CA PHE A 496 14.75 -22.09 -4.01
C PHE A 496 15.30 -21.18 -5.12
N VAL A 497 15.92 -20.09 -4.72
CA VAL A 497 16.66 -19.20 -5.61
C VAL A 497 18.14 -19.44 -5.39
N PHE A 498 18.82 -19.86 -6.44
CA PHE A 498 20.26 -20.00 -6.48
C PHE A 498 20.85 -18.74 -7.09
N ILE A 499 21.88 -18.18 -6.45
CA ILE A 499 22.55 -16.95 -6.88
C ILE A 499 24.04 -17.25 -6.97
N THR A 500 24.62 -16.95 -8.13
CA THR A 500 26.08 -16.93 -8.33
C THR A 500 26.56 -15.48 -8.33
N ALA A 501 27.64 -15.21 -7.60
CA ALA A 501 28.20 -13.88 -7.49
C ALA A 501 29.73 -13.95 -7.43
N ARG A 502 30.43 -13.01 -8.07
CA ARG A 502 31.89 -12.92 -7.98
C ARG A 502 32.32 -11.87 -6.98
N LYS A 503 33.45 -12.05 -6.31
CA LYS A 503 34.10 -11.00 -5.52
C LYS A 503 34.66 -9.95 -6.48
N ALA A 504 34.10 -8.75 -6.47
CA ALA A 504 34.51 -7.65 -7.36
C ALA A 504 35.27 -6.55 -6.62
N LYS A 505 34.97 -6.35 -5.33
CA LYS A 505 35.57 -5.30 -4.49
C LYS A 505 35.50 -5.68 -3.01
N GLU A 506 36.14 -4.89 -2.18
CA GLU A 506 36.04 -5.05 -0.73
C GLU A 506 34.65 -4.63 -0.19
N PRO A 507 34.19 -5.21 0.93
CA PRO A 507 32.93 -4.86 1.57
C PRO A 507 32.78 -3.35 1.85
N SER A 508 31.55 -2.85 1.71
CA SER A 508 31.26 -1.44 1.97
C SER A 508 31.50 -1.07 3.45
N THR A 509 32.10 0.10 3.68
CA THR A 509 32.35 0.68 5.01
C THR A 509 31.15 1.45 5.58
N ASP A 510 30.01 1.49 4.88
CA ASP A 510 28.82 2.17 5.36
C ASP A 510 28.34 1.53 6.67
N ARG A 511 28.41 2.30 7.75
CA ARG A 511 28.08 1.88 9.12
C ARG A 511 26.56 1.77 9.36
N ASN A 512 25.72 2.29 8.47
CA ASN A 512 24.27 2.31 8.64
C ASN A 512 23.49 1.81 7.41
N PRO A 513 23.72 0.57 6.96
CA PRO A 513 22.84 -0.04 5.97
C PRO A 513 21.44 -0.20 6.60
N SER A 514 20.49 0.60 6.12
CA SER A 514 19.31 0.89 6.92
C SER A 514 18.29 -0.26 6.89
N TYR A 515 18.04 -0.86 8.06
CA TYR A 515 16.94 -1.82 8.30
C TYR A 515 15.68 -1.16 8.89
N SER A 516 15.74 0.15 9.14
CA SER A 516 14.69 0.89 9.83
C SER A 516 13.49 1.16 8.91
N ILE A 517 12.32 1.30 9.55
CA ILE A 517 11.08 1.75 8.89
C ILE A 517 11.21 3.20 8.41
N ILE A 518 12.01 4.02 9.09
CA ILE A 518 12.35 5.37 8.66
C ILE A 518 13.68 5.32 7.92
N PHE A 519 13.63 5.73 6.65
CA PHE A 519 14.78 5.93 5.81
C PHE A 519 15.21 7.40 5.83
N LYS A 520 16.51 7.65 5.96
CA LYS A 520 17.08 8.99 6.00
C LYS A 520 17.93 9.19 4.76
N MET A 521 17.63 10.21 3.97
CA MET A 521 18.37 10.55 2.75
C MET A 521 19.19 11.80 2.97
N ARG A 522 20.51 11.75 2.73
CA ARG A 522 21.35 12.94 2.72
C ARG A 522 21.01 13.81 1.51
N ARG A 523 20.77 15.10 1.75
CA ARG A 523 20.37 16.09 0.74
C ARG A 523 21.04 17.43 1.03
N ILE A 524 21.18 18.24 -0.01
CA ILE A 524 21.69 19.61 0.12
C ILE A 524 20.54 20.53 0.53
N GLY A 525 20.73 21.22 1.65
CA GLY A 525 19.85 22.24 2.20
C GLY A 525 20.32 23.65 1.87
N LYS A 526 19.80 24.63 2.61
CA LYS A 526 20.22 26.04 2.47
C LYS A 526 21.70 26.19 2.84
N ASP A 527 22.40 27.07 2.15
CA ASP A 527 23.81 27.41 2.34
C ASP A 527 24.74 26.20 2.15
N GLY A 528 24.32 25.23 1.34
CA GLY A 528 25.07 23.99 1.07
C GLY A 528 25.05 22.97 2.21
N LYS A 529 24.40 23.26 3.34
CA LYS A 529 24.39 22.38 4.52
C LYS A 529 23.73 21.04 4.21
N GLN A 530 24.35 19.94 4.64
CA GLN A 530 23.75 18.61 4.49
C GLN A 530 22.61 18.42 5.50
N ILE A 531 21.43 18.10 4.99
CA ILE A 531 20.24 17.78 5.79
C ILE A 531 19.81 16.33 5.54
N PHE A 532 19.14 15.73 6.53
CA PHE A 532 18.54 14.39 6.40
C PHE A 532 17.06 14.50 6.09
N VAL A 533 16.65 14.15 4.88
CA VAL A 533 15.23 14.05 4.52
C VAL A 533 14.69 12.70 4.96
N TYR A 534 13.64 12.70 5.78
CA TYR A 534 13.03 11.48 6.32
C TYR A 534 11.90 10.96 5.42
N LYS A 535 11.88 9.65 5.17
CA LYS A 535 10.79 8.96 4.46
C LYS A 535 10.49 7.62 5.10
N ILE A 536 9.30 7.06 4.86
CA ILE A 536 9.01 5.66 5.18
C ILE A 536 9.72 4.79 4.14
N ARG A 537 10.38 3.73 4.60
CA ARG A 537 11.02 2.75 3.72
C ARG A 537 9.98 2.00 2.90
N THR A 538 10.00 2.24 1.60
CA THR A 538 9.12 1.55 0.65
C THR A 538 9.81 0.38 -0.07
N MET A 539 11.14 0.35 -0.05
CA MET A 539 11.95 -0.67 -0.72
C MET A 539 12.50 -1.70 0.28
N HIS A 540 12.87 -2.88 -0.21
CA HIS A 540 13.52 -3.90 0.59
C HIS A 540 14.85 -3.38 1.17
N PRO A 541 15.25 -3.80 2.39
CA PRO A 541 16.55 -3.42 2.95
C PRO A 541 17.69 -3.80 2.00
N TYR A 542 18.78 -3.02 1.99
CA TYR A 542 19.97 -3.19 1.11
C TYR A 542 19.71 -3.07 -0.40
N SER A 543 18.46 -2.90 -0.84
CA SER A 543 18.15 -2.83 -2.27
C SER A 543 18.67 -1.56 -2.95
N GLU A 544 19.11 -0.56 -2.19
CA GLU A 544 19.84 0.61 -2.68
C GLU A 544 21.17 0.23 -3.36
N TYR A 545 21.88 -0.78 -2.88
CA TYR A 545 23.19 -1.17 -3.42
C TYR A 545 23.11 -1.86 -4.79
N ILE A 546 21.95 -2.43 -5.13
CA ILE A 546 21.69 -3.05 -6.44
C ILE A 546 21.08 -2.07 -7.45
N GLN A 547 21.16 -0.75 -7.21
CA GLN A 547 20.57 0.23 -8.11
C GLN A 547 21.12 0.17 -9.53
N GLU A 548 22.44 0.10 -9.69
CA GLU A 548 23.10 -0.02 -11.00
C GLU A 548 22.67 -1.31 -11.70
N PHE A 549 22.69 -2.43 -10.97
CA PHE A 549 22.24 -3.72 -11.47
C PHE A 549 20.79 -3.66 -11.98
N VAL A 550 19.85 -3.09 -11.21
CA VAL A 550 18.45 -3.01 -11.63
C VAL A 550 18.27 -2.02 -12.78
N TYR A 551 19.01 -0.92 -12.81
CA TYR A 551 18.96 0.05 -13.91
C TYR A 551 19.36 -0.58 -15.24
N ASN A 552 20.43 -1.39 -15.25
CA ASN A 552 20.91 -2.07 -16.46
C ASN A 552 19.99 -3.23 -16.90
N ASN A 553 19.32 -3.90 -15.97
CA ASN A 553 18.53 -5.10 -16.29
C ASN A 553 17.03 -4.85 -16.52
N ASN A 554 16.48 -3.69 -16.15
CA ASN A 554 15.05 -3.40 -16.24
C ASN A 554 14.71 -2.32 -17.28
N ARG A 555 13.49 -2.39 -17.85
CA ARG A 555 12.97 -1.34 -18.74
C ARG A 555 12.76 -0.04 -17.96
N LEU A 556 13.11 1.10 -18.54
CA LEU A 556 12.65 2.40 -18.07
C LEU A 556 11.24 2.67 -18.62
N SER A 557 10.41 3.33 -17.84
CA SER A 557 9.17 3.97 -18.27
C SER A 557 9.49 5.25 -19.02
N ASP A 558 8.50 5.79 -19.73
CA ASP A 558 8.55 7.06 -20.49
C ASP A 558 9.03 8.27 -19.66
N LYS A 559 9.07 8.16 -18.32
CA LYS A 559 9.55 9.18 -17.39
C LYS A 559 10.92 8.88 -16.78
N GLY A 560 11.71 8.01 -17.37
CA GLY A 560 13.05 7.63 -16.89
C GLY A 560 13.06 6.82 -15.58
N LYS A 561 11.94 6.21 -15.19
CA LYS A 561 11.84 5.36 -13.98
C LYS A 561 11.87 3.88 -14.30
N ILE A 562 12.45 3.07 -13.43
CA ILE A 562 12.45 1.60 -13.57
C ILE A 562 11.01 1.07 -13.55
N LYS A 563 10.58 0.48 -14.67
CA LYS A 563 9.32 -0.24 -14.79
C LYS A 563 9.44 -1.57 -14.05
N ASN A 564 8.41 -1.92 -13.28
CA ASN A 564 8.37 -3.17 -12.51
C ASN A 564 9.60 -3.33 -11.61
N ASP A 565 9.90 -2.32 -10.78
CA ASP A 565 11.01 -2.39 -9.84
C ASP A 565 10.71 -3.39 -8.69
N PHE A 566 11.38 -4.55 -8.73
CA PHE A 566 11.23 -5.63 -7.73
C PHE A 566 11.80 -5.27 -6.35
N ARG A 567 12.57 -4.18 -6.26
CA ARG A 567 13.05 -3.66 -4.97
C ARG A 567 11.94 -3.03 -4.15
N ILE A 568 10.85 -2.59 -4.78
CA ILE A 568 9.72 -1.97 -4.09
C ILE A 568 8.81 -3.04 -3.49
N SER A 569 8.62 -2.99 -2.17
CA SER A 569 7.72 -3.89 -1.44
C SER A 569 6.24 -3.64 -1.79
N SER A 570 5.37 -4.62 -1.55
CA SER A 570 3.94 -4.52 -1.93
C SER A 570 3.22 -3.40 -1.20
N TRP A 571 3.45 -3.26 0.13
CA TRP A 571 2.99 -2.10 0.88
C TRP A 571 3.72 -0.82 0.46
N GLY A 572 4.99 -0.90 0.07
CA GLY A 572 5.74 0.24 -0.42
C GLY A 572 5.11 0.87 -1.67
N LYS A 573 4.61 0.05 -2.61
CA LYS A 573 3.84 0.54 -3.76
C LYS A 573 2.59 1.29 -3.31
N PHE A 574 1.88 0.78 -2.30
CA PHE A 574 0.71 1.45 -1.73
C PHE A 574 1.08 2.78 -1.06
N LEU A 575 2.11 2.79 -0.21
CA LEU A 575 2.57 4.00 0.49
C LEU A 575 2.96 5.09 -0.51
N ARG A 576 3.71 4.76 -1.56
CA ARG A 576 4.07 5.68 -2.67
C ARG A 576 2.85 6.20 -3.42
N LYS A 577 1.87 5.34 -3.70
CA LYS A 577 0.63 5.73 -4.38
C LYS A 577 -0.20 6.71 -3.55
N SER A 578 -0.18 6.55 -2.23
CA SER A 578 -0.93 7.36 -1.27
C SER A 578 -0.13 8.53 -0.69
N TRP A 579 1.14 8.73 -1.06
CA TRP A 579 2.06 9.73 -0.49
C TRP A 579 2.31 9.59 1.02
N ILE A 580 1.94 8.44 1.58
CA ILE A 580 2.12 8.16 3.02
C ILE A 580 3.62 8.01 3.33
N ASP A 581 4.44 7.61 2.35
CA ASP A 581 5.88 7.47 2.52
C ASP A 581 6.62 8.79 2.76
N GLU A 582 6.04 9.92 2.36
CA GLU A 582 6.63 11.25 2.54
C GLU A 582 6.18 11.94 3.83
N LEU A 583 5.22 11.37 4.58
CA LEU A 583 4.76 11.95 5.86
C LEU A 583 5.89 12.23 6.86
N PRO A 584 6.95 11.40 7.00
CA PRO A 584 8.05 11.72 7.89
C PRO A 584 8.80 13.02 7.53
N MET A 585 8.66 13.54 6.30
CA MET A 585 9.23 14.85 5.92
C MET A 585 8.62 16.01 6.72
N PHE A 586 7.44 15.85 7.34
CA PHE A 586 6.90 16.85 8.27
C PHE A 586 7.85 17.10 9.47
N ILE A 587 8.66 16.11 9.86
CA ILE A 587 9.69 16.29 10.89
C ILE A 587 10.73 17.32 10.43
N ASN A 588 11.11 17.31 9.14
CA ASN A 588 12.04 18.30 8.59
C ASN A 588 11.43 19.71 8.56
N LEU A 589 10.12 19.82 8.33
CA LEU A 589 9.40 21.09 8.35
C LEU A 589 9.42 21.68 9.77
N ILE A 590 9.14 20.86 10.78
CA ILE A 590 9.20 21.26 12.21
C ILE A 590 10.64 21.66 12.60
N LYS A 591 11.64 20.93 12.14
CA LYS A 591 13.07 21.25 12.34
C LYS A 591 13.56 22.49 11.57
N ARG A 592 12.72 23.06 10.70
CA ARG A 592 13.07 24.18 9.79
C ARG A 592 14.21 23.87 8.80
N ASP A 593 14.48 22.58 8.56
CA ASP A 593 15.43 22.09 7.52
C ASP A 593 14.88 22.35 6.11
N ILE A 594 13.56 22.26 5.96
CA ILE A 594 12.81 22.53 4.73
C ILE A 594 11.64 23.49 5.03
N LYS A 595 11.07 24.10 3.99
CA LYS A 595 9.83 24.89 4.05
C LYS A 595 8.67 24.21 3.31
N LEU A 596 7.47 24.81 3.34
CA LEU A 596 6.29 24.22 2.71
C LEU A 596 6.38 24.24 1.18
N VAL A 597 6.68 25.39 0.57
CA VAL A 597 6.88 25.56 -0.88
C VAL A 597 8.31 25.95 -1.12
N GLY A 598 9.00 25.26 -2.03
CA GLY A 598 10.42 25.51 -2.30
C GLY A 598 11.04 24.36 -3.09
N VAL A 599 12.23 24.58 -3.66
CA VAL A 599 12.86 23.62 -4.57
C VAL A 599 13.08 22.25 -3.93
N ARG A 600 13.10 21.20 -4.74
CA ARG A 600 13.22 19.83 -4.21
C ARG A 600 14.59 19.65 -3.53
N PRO A 601 14.68 18.99 -2.36
CA PRO A 601 15.98 18.61 -1.81
C PRO A 601 16.63 17.55 -2.71
N VAL A 602 17.80 17.87 -3.28
CA VAL A 602 18.56 17.02 -4.21
C VAL A 602 19.83 16.47 -3.55
N SER A 603 20.35 15.35 -4.04
CA SER A 603 21.65 14.82 -3.61
C SER A 603 22.78 15.65 -4.18
N SER A 604 23.97 15.61 -3.56
CA SER A 604 25.18 16.25 -4.08
C SER A 604 25.46 15.88 -5.55
N HIS A 605 25.39 14.59 -5.88
CA HIS A 605 25.57 14.10 -7.24
C HIS A 605 24.52 14.61 -8.24
N TYR A 606 23.29 14.90 -7.78
CA TYR A 606 22.28 15.44 -8.69
C TYR A 606 22.43 16.95 -8.84
N LEU A 607 22.89 17.64 -7.78
CA LEU A 607 23.24 19.05 -7.83
C LEU A 607 24.40 19.29 -8.82
N SER A 608 25.38 18.39 -8.87
CA SER A 608 26.52 18.49 -9.80
C SER A 608 26.15 18.33 -11.28
N LEU A 609 24.90 17.96 -11.61
CA LEU A 609 24.42 17.91 -13.00
C LEU A 609 23.98 19.29 -13.51
N TYR A 610 23.81 20.27 -12.63
CA TYR A 610 23.43 21.62 -13.01
C TYR A 610 24.64 22.51 -13.29
N SER A 611 24.42 23.63 -13.99
CA SER A 611 25.45 24.67 -14.16
C SER A 611 25.93 25.22 -12.80
N THR A 612 27.22 25.53 -12.68
CA THR A 612 27.83 26.02 -11.43
C THR A 612 27.11 27.26 -10.89
N GLU A 613 26.79 28.21 -11.77
CA GLU A 613 26.02 29.42 -11.43
C GLU A 613 24.65 29.08 -10.82
N PHE A 614 23.94 28.12 -11.40
CA PHE A 614 22.65 27.71 -10.87
C PHE A 614 22.79 26.97 -9.53
N GLN A 615 23.84 26.15 -9.36
CA GLN A 615 24.10 25.47 -8.09
C GLN A 615 24.25 26.49 -6.96
N GLU A 616 25.06 27.54 -7.16
CA GLU A 616 25.28 28.61 -6.18
C GLU A 616 24.02 29.40 -5.87
N ARG A 617 23.21 29.70 -6.88
CA ARG A 617 21.92 30.36 -6.66
C ARG A 617 20.95 29.47 -5.89
N ARG A 618 20.85 28.20 -6.28
CA ARG A 618 19.90 27.23 -5.72
C ARG A 618 20.11 26.98 -4.23
N ILE A 619 21.36 26.91 -3.76
CA ILE A 619 21.68 26.69 -2.34
C ILE A 619 21.32 27.88 -1.45
N LYS A 620 21.11 29.09 -1.99
CA LYS A 620 20.66 30.25 -1.19
C LYS A 620 19.23 30.10 -0.66
N TYR A 621 18.44 29.20 -1.25
CA TYR A 621 17.03 28.99 -0.89
C TYR A 621 16.83 27.71 -0.08
N LYS A 622 15.91 27.75 0.90
CA LYS A 622 15.50 26.55 1.62
C LYS A 622 14.74 25.61 0.68
N PRO A 623 15.05 24.30 0.67
CA PRO A 623 14.24 23.32 -0.04
C PRO A 623 12.80 23.27 0.49
N GLY A 624 11.87 22.76 -0.32
CA GLY A 624 10.46 22.68 0.01
C GLY A 624 9.86 21.27 -0.06
N LEU A 625 8.80 21.07 0.71
CA LEU A 625 7.93 19.89 0.62
C LEU A 625 7.18 19.85 -0.71
N ILE A 626 6.75 21.02 -1.20
CA ILE A 626 6.05 21.22 -2.47
C ILE A 626 6.97 22.01 -3.43
N PRO A 627 7.66 21.30 -4.33
CA PRO A 627 8.47 21.89 -5.38
C PRO A 627 7.69 22.78 -6.38
N PRO A 628 8.27 23.93 -6.80
CA PRO A 628 7.71 24.81 -7.83
C PRO A 628 7.52 24.11 -9.18
N PHE A 629 8.38 23.14 -9.54
CA PHE A 629 8.26 22.42 -10.80
C PHE A 629 6.93 21.67 -10.95
N TYR A 630 6.19 21.38 -9.86
CA TYR A 630 4.84 20.81 -9.97
C TYR A 630 3.80 21.78 -10.54
N ALA A 631 4.07 23.09 -10.50
CA ALA A 631 3.25 24.10 -11.15
C ALA A 631 3.47 24.09 -12.67
N ASP A 632 4.75 24.04 -13.09
CA ASP A 632 5.14 24.21 -14.51
C ASP A 632 5.25 22.87 -15.28
N LEU A 633 5.47 21.75 -14.58
CA LEU A 633 5.60 20.39 -15.12
C LEU A 633 6.66 20.25 -16.25
N PRO A 634 7.92 20.65 -16.02
CA PRO A 634 9.00 20.46 -16.99
C PRO A 634 9.39 18.98 -17.15
N ASP A 635 9.86 18.61 -18.34
CA ASP A 635 10.24 17.24 -18.69
C ASP A 635 11.77 17.02 -18.81
N THR A 636 12.57 18.06 -19.07
CA THR A 636 14.05 17.98 -19.17
C THR A 636 14.76 18.68 -18.01
N ILE A 637 16.05 18.42 -17.82
CA ILE A 637 16.86 19.04 -16.74
C ILE A 637 16.94 20.55 -16.94
N GLU A 638 17.12 21.00 -18.17
CA GLU A 638 17.18 22.42 -18.54
C GLU A 638 15.85 23.12 -18.26
N ALA A 639 14.73 22.44 -18.55
CA ALA A 639 13.40 22.95 -18.25
C ALA A 639 13.12 23.00 -16.74
N ILE A 640 13.67 22.05 -15.96
CA ILE A 640 13.62 22.08 -14.49
C ILE A 640 14.41 23.29 -13.96
N GLU A 641 15.61 23.52 -14.48
CA GLU A 641 16.44 24.67 -14.11
C GLU A 641 15.71 25.99 -14.41
N ALA A 642 15.12 26.14 -15.59
CA ALA A 642 14.35 27.33 -15.98
C ALA A 642 13.13 27.56 -15.07
N SER A 643 12.38 26.51 -14.73
CA SER A 643 11.24 26.58 -13.80
C SER A 643 11.67 27.01 -12.39
N GLU A 644 12.76 26.43 -11.88
CA GLU A 644 13.29 26.80 -10.57
C GLU A 644 13.86 28.24 -10.57
N LYS A 645 14.56 28.68 -11.62
CA LYS A 645 15.01 30.08 -11.80
C LYS A 645 13.85 31.07 -11.76
N LYS A 646 12.79 30.81 -12.53
CA LYS A 646 11.57 31.64 -12.55
C LYS A 646 10.91 31.75 -11.16
N TYR A 647 10.92 30.66 -10.40
CA TYR A 647 10.44 30.67 -9.03
C TYR A 647 11.32 31.57 -8.14
N PHE A 648 12.65 31.46 -8.24
CA PHE A 648 13.57 32.32 -7.49
C PHE A 648 13.37 33.80 -7.82
N ASP A 649 13.31 34.17 -9.11
CA ASP A 649 13.09 35.57 -9.53
C ASP A 649 11.76 36.15 -8.99
N SER A 650 10.72 35.32 -8.91
CA SER A 650 9.43 35.72 -8.35
C SER A 650 9.48 35.81 -6.82
N PHE A 651 10.19 34.88 -6.20
CA PHE A 651 10.35 34.80 -4.75
C PHE A 651 11.16 35.98 -4.22
N ASP A 652 12.22 36.39 -4.93
CA ASP A 652 13.05 37.54 -4.58
C ASP A 652 12.24 38.86 -4.57
N LYS A 653 11.25 38.98 -5.46
CA LYS A 653 10.35 40.15 -5.53
C LYS A 653 9.23 40.13 -4.48
N ALA A 654 8.60 38.98 -4.27
CA ALA A 654 7.45 38.84 -3.38
C ALA A 654 7.37 37.42 -2.77
N PRO A 655 8.08 37.15 -1.65
CA PRO A 655 8.21 35.80 -1.09
C PRO A 655 6.88 35.13 -0.74
N ILE A 656 6.02 35.82 0.03
CA ILE A 656 4.76 35.28 0.55
C ILE A 656 3.78 35.02 -0.60
N ARG A 657 3.60 36.02 -1.48
CA ARG A 657 2.69 35.92 -2.63
C ARG A 657 3.12 34.80 -3.58
N THR A 658 4.42 34.66 -3.81
CA THR A 658 4.96 33.60 -4.67
C THR A 658 4.70 32.22 -4.07
N ASP A 659 5.02 32.00 -2.79
CA ASP A 659 4.78 30.71 -2.15
C ASP A 659 3.29 30.32 -2.15
N ILE A 660 2.38 31.25 -1.87
CA ILE A 660 0.92 31.01 -1.95
C ILE A 660 0.52 30.62 -3.38
N THR A 661 1.00 31.37 -4.39
CA THR A 661 0.65 31.13 -5.80
C THR A 661 1.12 29.76 -6.26
N TYR A 662 2.38 29.41 -5.98
CA TYR A 662 2.94 28.10 -6.34
C TYR A 662 2.31 26.97 -5.52
N PHE A 663 1.93 27.19 -4.25
CA PHE A 663 1.21 26.21 -3.44
C PHE A 663 -0.09 25.77 -4.13
N PHE A 664 -0.97 26.73 -4.46
CA PHE A 664 -2.27 26.41 -5.06
C PHE A 664 -2.14 25.83 -6.46
N ARG A 665 -1.20 26.33 -7.27
CA ARG A 665 -0.93 25.77 -8.61
C ARG A 665 -0.44 24.32 -8.54
N SER A 666 0.56 24.05 -7.71
CA SER A 666 1.11 22.71 -7.49
C SER A 666 0.06 21.77 -6.92
N MET A 667 -0.69 22.19 -5.89
CA MET A 667 -1.74 21.38 -5.28
C MET A 667 -2.84 21.03 -6.28
N THR A 668 -3.23 21.97 -7.13
CA THR A 668 -4.22 21.73 -8.19
C THR A 668 -3.73 20.66 -9.17
N ASN A 669 -2.47 20.72 -9.59
CA ASN A 669 -1.88 19.71 -10.48
C ASN A 669 -1.73 18.34 -9.79
N ILE A 670 -1.33 18.30 -8.51
CA ILE A 670 -1.14 17.06 -7.75
C ILE A 670 -2.48 16.34 -7.50
N ILE A 671 -3.49 17.07 -7.01
CA ILE A 671 -4.81 16.52 -6.65
C ILE A 671 -5.61 16.18 -7.92
N PHE A 672 -5.73 17.13 -8.85
CA PHE A 672 -6.69 16.99 -9.96
C PHE A 672 -6.08 16.38 -11.23
N LYS A 673 -4.82 16.70 -11.57
CA LYS A 673 -4.14 16.11 -12.74
C LYS A 673 -3.40 14.80 -12.42
N LYS A 674 -3.39 14.36 -11.15
CA LYS A 674 -2.65 13.17 -10.67
C LYS A 674 -1.17 13.18 -11.07
N LYS A 675 -0.59 14.36 -11.33
CA LYS A 675 0.84 14.50 -11.64
C LYS A 675 1.58 14.40 -10.31
N ARG A 676 2.23 13.26 -10.11
CA ARG A 676 2.90 12.88 -8.86
C ARG A 676 4.32 12.43 -9.20
N SER A 677 5.26 12.63 -8.27
CA SER A 677 6.63 12.10 -8.36
C SER A 677 6.71 10.57 -8.26
N SER A 678 5.60 9.82 -8.34
CA SER A 678 5.57 8.34 -8.25
C SER A 678 5.89 7.66 -9.57
#